data_AF-A0A942XW06-F1
#
_entry.id   AF-A0A942XW06-F1
#
_cell.length_a   1.000
_cell.length_b   1.000
_cell.length_c   1.000
_cell.angle_alpha   90.00
_cell.angle_beta   90.00
_cell.angle_gamma   90.00
#
_symmetry.space_group_name_H-M   'P 1'
#
loop_
_entity.id
_entity.type
_entity.pdbx_description
1 polymer ?
#
loop_
_entity_poly.entity_id
_entity_poly.type
_entity_poly.pdbx_seq_one_letter_code
_entity_poly.pdbx_strand_id
1 'polypeptide(L)'
;MATYKVKSGDTLMDVCYNTTGSLRAINDIMNANGFDTYTPQLEAGRIIEVPDVVYNSEAVSVADARPFNSASLPFDNLSMQMEQLEFMLGDVGSIIYTFDGSKIAGKYLSLNADKNNEGYVNWGDGTPVEYIKTDGLFGHNYAAGTTGEVVVTFLGTSQHFGNFLQDSGLEVFKEALIKVDLTNADAACPSGMWNNGFHKCVYLTEVVGSFAGKPNIKYCNSMFKNCWRLASIPPQMFRGCPRLIEARSCFEFDYQIKNVDYLFADCPELRNISQVFYWSGAISAVGTFQNCPLANTTAYCLAVCKKLTDVTDIFKGCTGITILHATFAECNLLNPPVNIFDDCKKAYNFKECYNNLPAATNESPYTVVNGQKVHLWERTAELGFTVTQTYDHCFSDSPTFADYANIPEAWGGPPKTENNVKLRCWPMMAQIVADPTTMAGVVYLNGEILGYNVVEKDTSNRLVIDLPLPTAITSVAGLYVVFYSEDDAVIGGSLALADNVAAPTEGAIYETYYNAGYGDNLPSIYPVFAPNNDLTPGIINSYFQPTYNVHIPSLGDFEVLGSEDVSDAVEITLQITELGWSYYLSSGSDLWIDMQQKLETEHGIPLSVLAEDGCTLTLSVAIENYVMTAPAIEFNTMRGSIMPILDFTYVP
;
A
#
# COMPACT_ATOMS: atom_id res chain seq x y z
N MET A 1 -50.02 -38.58 -9.62
CA MET A 1 -50.38 -37.83 -10.82
C MET A 1 -51.70 -37.14 -10.54
N ALA A 2 -51.74 -35.85 -10.80
CA ALA A 2 -52.94 -35.04 -10.76
C ALA A 2 -53.69 -35.21 -12.08
N THR A 3 -54.90 -34.67 -12.14
CA THR A 3 -55.72 -34.77 -13.35
C THR A 3 -56.23 -33.40 -13.74
N TYR A 4 -56.14 -33.07 -15.02
CA TYR A 4 -56.67 -31.84 -15.59
C TYR A 4 -57.85 -32.13 -16.51
N LYS A 5 -58.92 -31.35 -16.37
CA LYS A 5 -60.10 -31.45 -17.23
C LYS A 5 -59.98 -30.41 -18.34
N VAL A 6 -59.79 -30.89 -19.57
CA VAL A 6 -59.62 -30.08 -20.80
C VAL A 6 -60.78 -29.09 -20.94
N LYS A 7 -60.48 -27.82 -21.15
CA LYS A 7 -61.47 -26.77 -21.46
C LYS A 7 -61.58 -26.62 -22.98
N SER A 8 -62.66 -25.97 -23.43
CA SER A 8 -62.90 -25.77 -24.87
C SER A 8 -61.79 -24.92 -25.48
N GLY A 9 -61.08 -25.47 -26.47
CA GLY A 9 -59.98 -24.80 -27.16
C GLY A 9 -58.60 -25.03 -26.54
N ASP A 10 -58.50 -25.77 -25.44
CA ASP A 10 -57.21 -26.13 -24.84
C ASP A 10 -56.40 -27.02 -25.79
N THR A 11 -55.14 -26.66 -26.00
CA THR A 11 -54.13 -27.53 -26.58
C THR A 11 -53.39 -28.30 -25.50
N LEU A 12 -52.60 -29.30 -25.88
CA LEU A 12 -51.74 -30.03 -24.93
C LEU A 12 -50.75 -29.12 -24.20
N MET A 13 -50.31 -28.05 -24.88
CA MET A 13 -49.45 -27.02 -24.32
C MET A 13 -50.15 -26.20 -23.24
N ASP A 14 -51.41 -25.83 -23.47
CA ASP A 14 -52.24 -25.13 -22.49
C ASP A 14 -52.45 -25.98 -21.24
N VAL A 15 -52.72 -27.27 -21.43
CA VAL A 15 -52.85 -28.23 -20.32
C VAL A 15 -51.55 -28.33 -19.52
N CYS A 16 -50.40 -28.45 -20.19
CA CYS A 16 -49.10 -28.59 -19.54
C CYS A 16 -48.70 -27.35 -18.73
N TYR A 17 -48.84 -26.17 -19.34
CA TYR A 17 -48.47 -24.92 -18.69
C TYR A 17 -49.41 -24.56 -17.54
N ASN A 18 -50.73 -24.70 -17.73
CA ASN A 18 -51.71 -24.36 -16.70
C ASN A 18 -51.62 -25.27 -15.46
N THR A 19 -51.07 -26.48 -15.60
CA THR A 19 -51.01 -27.46 -14.50
C THR A 19 -49.67 -27.50 -13.78
N THR A 20 -48.56 -27.19 -14.48
CA THR A 20 -47.22 -27.32 -13.91
C THR A 20 -46.42 -26.02 -13.90
N GLY A 21 -46.94 -24.96 -14.54
CA GLY A 21 -46.27 -23.67 -14.70
C GLY A 21 -45.09 -23.72 -15.67
N SER A 22 -44.95 -24.82 -16.42
CA SER A 22 -43.85 -25.09 -17.33
C SER A 22 -44.28 -26.06 -18.43
N LEU A 23 -43.51 -26.13 -19.52
CA LEU A 23 -43.69 -27.15 -20.56
C LEU A 23 -42.80 -28.38 -20.36
N ARG A 24 -41.95 -28.39 -19.32
CA ARG A 24 -41.04 -29.52 -19.01
C ARG A 24 -41.77 -30.85 -18.81
N ALA A 25 -43.02 -30.80 -18.32
CA ALA A 25 -43.88 -31.96 -18.15
C ALA A 25 -44.52 -32.48 -19.45
N ILE A 26 -44.34 -31.82 -20.61
CA ILE A 26 -45.16 -32.14 -21.79
C ILE A 26 -44.94 -33.57 -22.27
N ASN A 27 -43.71 -34.06 -22.23
CA ASN A 27 -43.38 -35.44 -22.58
C ASN A 27 -43.94 -36.45 -21.57
N ASP A 28 -43.93 -36.11 -20.28
CA ASP A 28 -44.51 -36.96 -19.24
C ASP A 28 -46.03 -37.04 -19.39
N ILE A 29 -46.68 -35.93 -19.72
CA ILE A 29 -48.12 -35.87 -20.04
C ILE A 29 -48.40 -36.67 -21.31
N MET A 30 -47.59 -36.54 -22.36
CA MET A 30 -47.75 -37.33 -23.58
C MET A 30 -47.67 -38.83 -23.31
N ASN A 31 -46.64 -39.26 -22.57
CA ASN A 31 -46.42 -40.64 -22.22
C ASN A 31 -47.53 -41.20 -21.32
N ALA A 32 -47.97 -40.43 -20.32
CA ALA A 32 -49.04 -40.83 -19.40
C ALA A 32 -50.40 -40.97 -20.10
N ASN A 33 -50.65 -40.20 -21.16
CA ASN A 33 -51.95 -40.16 -21.84
C ASN A 33 -51.96 -40.85 -23.21
N GLY A 34 -50.85 -41.48 -23.60
CA GLY A 34 -50.72 -42.23 -24.86
C GLY A 34 -50.81 -41.36 -26.11
N PHE A 35 -50.29 -40.12 -26.05
CA PHE A 35 -50.21 -39.24 -27.21
C PHE A 35 -48.94 -39.51 -28.02
N ASP A 36 -49.09 -39.67 -29.34
CA ASP A 36 -48.02 -39.88 -30.31
C ASP A 36 -47.63 -38.60 -31.08
N THR A 37 -48.30 -37.48 -30.79
CA THR A 37 -48.03 -36.15 -31.35
C THR A 37 -48.18 -35.06 -30.28
N TYR A 38 -47.43 -33.96 -30.43
CA TYR A 38 -47.49 -32.77 -29.57
C TYR A 38 -48.72 -31.89 -29.82
N THR A 39 -49.45 -32.14 -30.91
CA THR A 39 -50.68 -31.41 -31.29
C THR A 39 -51.90 -32.33 -31.37
N PRO A 40 -52.19 -33.15 -30.33
CA PRO A 40 -53.35 -34.02 -30.36
C PRO A 40 -54.63 -33.18 -30.32
N GLN A 41 -55.68 -33.67 -30.95
CA GLN A 41 -57.01 -33.08 -30.77
C GLN A 41 -57.51 -33.39 -29.34
N LEU A 42 -57.78 -32.34 -28.57
CA LEU A 42 -58.30 -32.44 -27.21
C LEU A 42 -59.76 -32.01 -27.16
N GLU A 43 -60.64 -32.94 -26.81
CA GLU A 43 -62.06 -32.65 -26.62
C GLU A 43 -62.33 -32.03 -25.24
N ALA A 44 -63.14 -30.98 -25.20
CA ALA A 44 -63.55 -30.35 -23.95
C ALA A 44 -64.19 -31.38 -23.01
N GLY A 45 -63.71 -31.42 -21.76
CA GLY A 45 -64.14 -32.38 -20.74
C GLY A 45 -63.33 -33.65 -20.67
N ARG A 46 -62.42 -33.92 -21.62
CA ARG A 46 -61.44 -35.01 -21.52
C ARG A 46 -60.57 -34.82 -20.27
N ILE A 47 -60.30 -35.92 -19.57
CA ILE A 47 -59.36 -35.93 -18.44
C ILE A 47 -57.97 -36.28 -18.97
N ILE A 48 -56.99 -35.48 -18.58
CA ILE A 48 -55.58 -35.66 -18.90
C ILE A 48 -54.83 -35.89 -17.59
N GLU A 49 -54.07 -36.97 -17.52
CA GLU A 49 -53.13 -37.21 -16.43
C GLU A 49 -51.97 -36.24 -16.53
N VAL A 50 -51.69 -35.52 -15.45
CA VAL A 50 -50.58 -34.58 -15.37
C VAL A 50 -49.69 -34.91 -14.17
N PRO A 51 -48.37 -34.71 -14.26
CA PRO A 51 -47.48 -34.99 -13.15
C PRO A 51 -47.81 -34.09 -11.94
N ASP A 52 -47.55 -34.58 -10.73
CA ASP A 52 -47.74 -33.80 -9.49
C ASP A 52 -46.67 -32.72 -9.30
N VAL A 53 -45.70 -32.64 -10.22
CA VAL A 53 -44.57 -31.72 -10.16
C VAL A 53 -45.00 -30.36 -10.72
N VAL A 54 -44.97 -29.35 -9.86
CA VAL A 54 -45.12 -27.95 -10.24
C VAL A 54 -43.72 -27.33 -10.35
N TYR A 55 -43.32 -26.96 -11.57
CA TYR A 55 -42.02 -26.36 -11.85
C TYR A 55 -42.00 -24.86 -11.57
N ASN A 56 -43.16 -24.19 -11.65
CA ASN A 56 -43.31 -22.78 -11.31
C ASN A 56 -44.68 -22.54 -10.65
N SER A 57 -44.71 -22.45 -9.32
CA SER A 57 -45.94 -22.29 -8.54
C SER A 57 -46.61 -20.93 -8.71
N GLU A 58 -45.85 -19.87 -9.04
CA GLU A 58 -46.40 -18.55 -9.30
C GLU A 58 -47.12 -18.51 -10.65
N ALA A 59 -46.54 -19.12 -11.68
CA ALA A 59 -47.18 -19.26 -13.00
C ALA A 59 -48.48 -20.07 -12.92
N VAL A 60 -48.49 -21.16 -12.15
CA VAL A 60 -49.73 -21.94 -11.90
C VAL A 60 -50.78 -21.10 -11.17
N SER A 61 -50.41 -20.34 -10.15
CA SER A 61 -51.33 -19.46 -9.43
C SER A 61 -51.97 -18.39 -10.33
N VAL A 62 -51.20 -17.82 -11.27
CA VAL A 62 -51.72 -16.89 -12.28
C VAL A 62 -52.63 -17.60 -13.27
N ALA A 63 -52.24 -18.79 -13.73
CA ALA A 63 -53.04 -19.62 -14.64
C ALA A 63 -54.39 -20.05 -14.03
N ASP A 64 -54.44 -20.28 -12.72
CA ASP A 64 -55.68 -20.59 -11.99
C ASP A 64 -56.67 -19.43 -12.04
N ALA A 65 -56.18 -18.18 -11.96
CA ALA A 65 -56.99 -16.98 -12.07
C ALA A 65 -57.31 -16.58 -13.52
N ARG A 66 -56.37 -16.85 -14.45
CA ARG A 66 -56.44 -16.50 -15.88
C ARG A 66 -55.71 -17.57 -16.70
N PRO A 67 -56.42 -18.61 -17.20
CA PRO A 67 -55.79 -19.72 -17.90
C PRO A 67 -55.04 -19.27 -19.16
N PHE A 68 -53.84 -19.81 -19.37
CA PHE A 68 -53.10 -19.68 -20.62
C PHE A 68 -53.89 -20.37 -21.75
N ASN A 69 -54.04 -19.68 -22.88
CA ASN A 69 -54.75 -20.15 -24.05
C ASN A 69 -54.01 -19.77 -25.33
N SER A 70 -53.29 -20.73 -25.88
CA SER A 70 -52.51 -20.66 -27.11
C SER A 70 -53.35 -20.42 -28.36
N ALA A 71 -54.64 -20.80 -28.38
CA ALA A 71 -55.52 -20.63 -29.54
C ALA A 71 -55.90 -19.16 -29.82
N SER A 72 -55.60 -18.25 -28.88
CA SER A 72 -55.84 -16.80 -28.99
C SER A 72 -54.71 -16.05 -29.70
N LEU A 73 -53.62 -16.75 -30.06
CA LEU A 73 -52.37 -16.15 -30.51
C LEU A 73 -52.09 -16.55 -31.97
N PRO A 74 -51.71 -15.61 -32.87
CA PRO A 74 -51.23 -15.94 -34.21
C PRO A 74 -50.02 -16.88 -34.14
N PHE A 75 -49.93 -17.86 -35.05
CA PHE A 75 -48.91 -18.92 -35.03
C PHE A 75 -47.46 -18.40 -34.98
N ASP A 76 -47.17 -17.29 -35.67
CA ASP A 76 -45.84 -16.66 -35.66
C ASP A 76 -45.49 -16.04 -34.30
N ASN A 77 -46.51 -15.56 -33.57
CA ASN A 77 -46.34 -15.10 -32.18
C ASN A 77 -46.29 -16.27 -31.20
N LEU A 78 -46.88 -17.42 -31.53
CA LEU A 78 -46.85 -18.61 -30.69
C LEU A 78 -45.44 -19.22 -30.66
N SER A 79 -44.77 -19.41 -31.81
CA SER A 79 -43.36 -19.85 -31.83
C SER A 79 -42.41 -18.87 -31.12
N MET A 80 -42.65 -17.56 -31.28
CA MET A 80 -41.86 -16.52 -30.62
C MET A 80 -42.12 -16.46 -29.10
N GLN A 81 -43.36 -16.70 -28.67
CA GLN A 81 -43.69 -16.84 -27.24
C GLN A 81 -43.22 -18.19 -26.69
N MET A 82 -43.12 -19.24 -27.51
CA MET A 82 -42.53 -20.54 -27.14
C MET A 82 -41.03 -20.42 -26.89
N GLU A 83 -40.28 -19.73 -27.76
CA GLU A 83 -38.86 -19.41 -27.52
C GLU A 83 -38.69 -18.46 -26.33
N GLN A 84 -39.61 -17.51 -26.10
CA GLN A 84 -39.64 -16.64 -24.92
C GLN A 84 -40.15 -17.31 -23.63
N LEU A 85 -40.79 -18.48 -23.70
CA LEU A 85 -41.17 -19.32 -22.57
C LEU A 85 -40.04 -20.31 -22.24
N GLU A 86 -39.33 -20.82 -23.25
CA GLU A 86 -38.05 -21.51 -23.11
C GLU A 86 -36.95 -20.60 -22.52
N PHE A 87 -36.99 -19.29 -22.85
CA PHE A 87 -36.20 -18.20 -22.26
C PHE A 87 -36.33 -18.07 -20.73
N MET A 88 -37.40 -18.60 -20.11
CA MET A 88 -37.55 -18.66 -18.64
C MET A 88 -37.18 -20.02 -18.04
N LEU A 89 -36.87 -21.03 -18.86
CA LEU A 89 -36.70 -22.43 -18.46
C LEU A 89 -35.24 -22.90 -18.39
N GLY A 90 -34.25 -22.00 -18.42
CA GLY A 90 -32.87 -22.28 -18.00
C GLY A 90 -32.04 -23.23 -18.88
N ASP A 91 -32.61 -23.82 -19.92
CA ASP A 91 -31.92 -24.77 -20.81
C ASP A 91 -31.49 -24.15 -22.16
N VAL A 92 -32.08 -23.02 -22.56
CA VAL A 92 -31.66 -22.24 -23.74
C VAL A 92 -30.76 -21.10 -23.27
N GLY A 93 -29.53 -21.08 -23.79
CA GLY A 93 -28.58 -20.00 -23.52
C GLY A 93 -29.10 -18.64 -23.93
N SER A 94 -29.00 -17.64 -23.06
CA SER A 94 -29.31 -16.26 -23.43
C SER A 94 -28.40 -15.24 -22.79
N ILE A 95 -28.21 -14.12 -23.51
CA ILE A 95 -27.54 -12.91 -23.02
C ILE A 95 -28.33 -11.70 -23.52
N ILE A 96 -28.61 -10.77 -22.61
CA ILE A 96 -29.29 -9.52 -22.93
C ILE A 96 -28.30 -8.38 -22.77
N TYR A 97 -28.11 -7.62 -23.84
CA TYR A 97 -27.25 -6.44 -23.86
C TYR A 97 -28.14 -5.20 -23.93
N THR A 98 -27.84 -4.18 -23.14
CA THR A 98 -28.45 -2.86 -23.28
C THR A 98 -27.37 -1.89 -23.73
N PHE A 99 -27.60 -1.26 -24.86
CA PHE A 99 -26.71 -0.28 -25.47
C PHE A 99 -27.32 1.13 -25.41
N ASP A 100 -26.45 2.14 -25.31
CA ASP A 100 -26.81 3.53 -25.57
C ASP A 100 -27.01 3.73 -27.09
N GLY A 101 -28.26 3.91 -27.49
CA GLY A 101 -28.70 4.10 -28.87
C GLY A 101 -27.99 5.25 -29.57
N SER A 102 -27.66 6.32 -28.84
CA SER A 102 -26.96 7.49 -29.41
C SER A 102 -25.52 7.15 -29.84
N LYS A 103 -24.92 6.13 -29.23
CA LYS A 103 -23.54 5.71 -29.51
C LYS A 103 -23.44 4.70 -30.65
N ILE A 104 -24.51 3.97 -30.93
CA ILE A 104 -24.61 3.03 -32.05
C ILE A 104 -25.30 3.63 -33.27
N ALA A 105 -25.92 4.81 -33.14
CA ALA A 105 -26.63 5.51 -34.22
C ALA A 105 -25.77 5.66 -35.50
N GLY A 106 -26.26 5.14 -36.61
CA GLY A 106 -25.58 5.19 -37.92
C GLY A 106 -24.34 4.30 -38.01
N LYS A 107 -24.13 3.38 -37.06
CA LYS A 107 -22.97 2.49 -37.00
C LYS A 107 -23.39 1.02 -37.12
N TYR A 108 -22.41 0.20 -37.47
CA TYR A 108 -22.49 -1.25 -37.36
C TYR A 108 -22.09 -1.68 -35.95
N LEU A 109 -22.99 -2.38 -35.24
CA LEU A 109 -22.72 -2.96 -33.94
C LEU A 109 -22.56 -4.47 -34.11
N SER A 110 -21.39 -4.99 -33.75
CA SER A 110 -21.15 -6.43 -33.68
C SER A 110 -21.16 -6.92 -32.24
N LEU A 111 -21.78 -8.07 -31.99
CA LEU A 111 -21.76 -8.72 -30.68
C LEU A 111 -20.42 -9.41 -30.42
N ASN A 112 -20.14 -9.69 -29.15
CA ASN A 112 -18.90 -10.27 -28.65
C ASN A 112 -18.81 -11.80 -28.77
N ALA A 113 -19.80 -12.45 -29.38
CA ALA A 113 -19.83 -13.90 -29.64
C ALA A 113 -19.12 -14.23 -30.95
N ASP A 114 -18.18 -15.18 -30.93
CA ASP A 114 -17.25 -15.31 -32.06
C ASP A 114 -16.89 -16.72 -32.53
N LYS A 115 -17.50 -17.76 -31.95
CA LYS A 115 -17.16 -19.14 -32.32
C LYS A 115 -18.35 -20.06 -32.30
N ASN A 116 -18.60 -20.77 -33.40
CA ASN A 116 -19.72 -21.71 -33.58
C ASN A 116 -21.04 -21.12 -33.05
N ASN A 117 -21.33 -19.89 -33.47
CA ASN A 117 -22.50 -19.14 -33.05
C ASN A 117 -23.72 -19.76 -33.75
N GLU A 118 -24.69 -20.21 -32.98
CA GLU A 118 -25.98 -20.71 -33.48
C GLU A 118 -27.10 -20.22 -32.56
N GLY A 119 -28.05 -19.48 -33.12
CA GLY A 119 -29.11 -18.86 -32.33
C GLY A 119 -29.93 -17.82 -33.07
N TYR A 120 -30.77 -17.13 -32.32
CA TYR A 120 -31.61 -16.03 -32.77
C TYR A 120 -31.22 -14.73 -32.06
N VAL A 121 -31.25 -13.62 -32.79
CA VAL A 121 -30.93 -12.29 -32.28
C VAL A 121 -32.10 -11.35 -32.51
N ASN A 122 -32.58 -10.74 -31.44
CA ASN A 122 -33.43 -9.56 -31.52
C ASN A 122 -32.56 -8.32 -31.33
N TRP A 123 -32.47 -7.46 -32.35
CA TRP A 123 -31.61 -6.28 -32.35
C TRP A 123 -32.19 -5.06 -31.62
N GLY A 124 -33.42 -5.14 -31.10
CA GLY A 124 -33.98 -4.11 -30.22
C GLY A 124 -34.44 -2.83 -30.91
N ASP A 125 -34.44 -2.76 -32.24
CA ASP A 125 -34.85 -1.60 -33.03
C ASP A 125 -36.14 -1.82 -33.84
N GLY A 126 -36.85 -2.91 -33.58
CA GLY A 126 -38.08 -3.30 -34.27
C GLY A 126 -37.86 -4.02 -35.59
N THR A 127 -36.61 -4.29 -35.99
CA THR A 127 -36.32 -5.21 -37.09
C THR A 127 -36.69 -6.65 -36.73
N PRO A 128 -37.03 -7.50 -37.72
CA PRO A 128 -37.32 -8.90 -37.46
C PRO A 128 -36.16 -9.62 -36.79
N VAL A 129 -36.47 -10.60 -35.93
CA VAL A 129 -35.48 -11.48 -35.31
C VAL A 129 -34.65 -12.18 -36.39
N GLU A 130 -33.33 -12.16 -36.23
CA GLU A 130 -32.38 -12.74 -37.17
C GLU A 130 -31.89 -14.09 -36.67
N TYR A 131 -31.89 -15.11 -37.54
CA TYR A 131 -31.25 -16.38 -37.25
C TYR A 131 -29.77 -16.33 -37.66
N ILE A 132 -28.90 -16.68 -36.72
CA ILE A 132 -27.45 -16.67 -36.86
C ILE A 132 -26.94 -18.11 -36.83
N LYS A 133 -26.15 -18.48 -37.84
CA LYS A 133 -25.33 -19.70 -37.85
C LYS A 133 -23.99 -19.40 -38.51
N THR A 134 -22.96 -19.10 -37.71
CA THR A 134 -21.67 -18.62 -38.21
C THR A 134 -20.52 -18.94 -37.26
N ASP A 135 -19.32 -19.05 -37.82
CA ASP A 135 -18.08 -19.31 -37.08
C ASP A 135 -17.29 -18.02 -36.73
N GLY A 136 -17.89 -16.85 -36.90
CA GLY A 136 -17.26 -15.56 -36.60
C GLY A 136 -18.24 -14.51 -36.08
N LEU A 137 -17.79 -13.27 -36.03
CA LEU A 137 -18.58 -12.13 -35.58
C LEU A 137 -19.86 -11.93 -36.42
N PHE A 138 -20.92 -11.50 -35.76
CA PHE A 138 -22.18 -11.06 -36.37
C PHE A 138 -22.65 -9.76 -35.72
N GLY A 139 -23.53 -9.04 -36.39
CA GLY A 139 -23.83 -7.65 -36.06
C GLY A 139 -24.89 -7.03 -36.95
N HIS A 140 -25.34 -5.84 -36.58
CA HIS A 140 -26.46 -5.13 -37.19
C HIS A 140 -26.15 -3.65 -37.41
N ASN A 141 -26.77 -3.06 -38.45
CA ASN A 141 -26.65 -1.64 -38.75
C ASN A 141 -27.81 -0.87 -38.12
N TYR A 142 -27.51 0.13 -37.30
CA TYR A 142 -28.52 0.99 -36.69
C TYR A 142 -28.74 2.27 -37.48
N ALA A 143 -29.98 2.76 -37.50
CA ALA A 143 -30.32 4.01 -38.17
C ALA A 143 -29.58 5.21 -37.54
N ALA A 144 -29.31 6.25 -38.34
CA ALA A 144 -28.63 7.47 -37.87
C ALA A 144 -29.41 8.23 -36.79
N GLY A 145 -30.72 7.97 -36.65
CA GLY A 145 -31.60 8.57 -35.63
C GLY A 145 -31.83 7.70 -34.38
N THR A 146 -31.11 6.60 -34.22
CA THR A 146 -31.26 5.72 -33.05
C THR A 146 -30.89 6.48 -31.77
N THR A 147 -31.78 6.43 -30.78
CA THR A 147 -31.63 7.12 -29.48
C THR A 147 -32.25 6.27 -28.37
N GLY A 148 -32.01 6.64 -27.11
CA GLY A 148 -32.52 5.89 -25.95
C GLY A 148 -31.75 4.59 -25.71
N GLU A 149 -32.30 3.71 -24.89
CA GLU A 149 -31.73 2.40 -24.63
C GLU A 149 -32.17 1.40 -25.71
N VAL A 150 -31.22 0.66 -26.27
CA VAL A 150 -31.47 -0.40 -27.25
C VAL A 150 -31.15 -1.75 -26.60
N VAL A 151 -32.17 -2.59 -26.48
CA VAL A 151 -32.07 -3.90 -25.82
C VAL A 151 -31.90 -4.99 -26.88
N VAL A 152 -30.68 -5.53 -26.98
CA VAL A 152 -30.34 -6.63 -27.89
C VAL A 152 -30.38 -7.95 -27.12
N THR A 153 -31.09 -8.94 -27.63
CA THR A 153 -31.19 -10.26 -27.01
C THR A 153 -30.59 -11.31 -27.94
N PHE A 154 -29.56 -12.02 -27.47
CA PHE A 154 -29.05 -13.22 -28.11
C PHE A 154 -29.61 -14.46 -27.41
N LEU A 155 -30.25 -15.34 -28.18
CA LEU A 155 -30.77 -16.63 -27.74
C LEU A 155 -30.06 -17.73 -28.53
N GLY A 156 -29.33 -18.61 -27.85
CA GLY A 156 -28.61 -19.68 -28.51
C GLY A 156 -27.29 -19.97 -27.83
N THR A 157 -26.34 -20.48 -28.60
CA THR A 157 -25.04 -20.89 -28.09
C THR A 157 -23.91 -20.28 -28.90
N SER A 158 -22.83 -19.96 -28.19
CA SER A 158 -21.52 -19.68 -28.75
C SER A 158 -20.48 -20.43 -27.94
N GLN A 159 -19.43 -20.89 -28.60
CA GLN A 159 -18.28 -21.50 -27.92
C GLN A 159 -17.32 -20.45 -27.35
N HIS A 160 -17.52 -19.15 -27.62
CA HIS A 160 -16.65 -18.12 -27.07
C HIS A 160 -17.31 -16.74 -27.05
N PHE A 161 -17.16 -16.04 -25.92
CA PHE A 161 -17.46 -14.63 -25.80
C PHE A 161 -16.21 -13.84 -25.44
N GLY A 162 -15.83 -12.88 -26.30
CA GLY A 162 -14.84 -11.85 -25.97
C GLY A 162 -13.51 -11.90 -26.71
N ASN A 163 -13.25 -12.89 -27.58
CA ASN A 163 -11.96 -13.02 -28.27
C ASN A 163 -11.52 -11.74 -28.99
N PHE A 164 -12.48 -11.06 -29.60
CA PHE A 164 -12.29 -9.86 -30.42
C PHE A 164 -12.39 -8.55 -29.62
N LEU A 165 -12.61 -8.61 -28.30
CA LEU A 165 -12.60 -7.41 -27.44
C LEU A 165 -11.18 -7.01 -27.00
N GLN A 166 -10.15 -7.78 -27.35
CA GLN A 166 -8.75 -7.44 -27.09
C GLN A 166 -8.33 -6.17 -27.87
N ASP A 167 -7.47 -5.34 -27.26
CA ASP A 167 -6.92 -4.10 -27.86
C ASP A 167 -7.96 -3.12 -28.42
N SER A 168 -7.98 -2.94 -29.76
CA SER A 168 -8.80 -1.97 -30.52
C SER A 168 -10.00 -2.61 -31.25
N GLY A 169 -10.38 -3.85 -30.90
CA GLY A 169 -11.51 -4.54 -31.50
C GLY A 169 -12.86 -4.14 -30.89
N LEU A 170 -13.91 -4.16 -31.71
CA LEU A 170 -15.31 -3.91 -31.29
C LEU A 170 -15.54 -2.61 -30.50
N GLU A 171 -14.89 -1.51 -30.90
CA GLU A 171 -14.99 -0.22 -30.19
C GLU A 171 -16.43 0.30 -30.05
N VAL A 172 -17.29 0.10 -31.06
CA VAL A 172 -18.71 0.48 -30.97
C VAL A 172 -19.41 -0.27 -29.83
N PHE A 173 -19.13 -1.56 -29.66
CA PHE A 173 -19.69 -2.37 -28.56
C PHE A 173 -19.18 -1.87 -27.21
N LYS A 174 -17.86 -1.70 -27.06
CA LYS A 174 -17.20 -1.23 -25.84
C LYS A 174 -17.68 0.14 -25.39
N GLU A 175 -17.84 1.05 -26.35
CA GLU A 175 -18.26 2.41 -26.07
C GLU A 175 -19.76 2.52 -25.82
N ALA A 176 -20.58 1.61 -26.33
CA ALA A 176 -22.04 1.71 -26.25
C ALA A 176 -22.69 0.82 -25.19
N LEU A 177 -22.08 -0.29 -24.77
CA LEU A 177 -22.68 -1.20 -23.78
C LEU A 177 -22.82 -0.50 -22.43
N ILE A 178 -24.04 -0.44 -21.90
CA ILE A 178 -24.33 0.18 -20.60
C ILE A 178 -24.79 -0.84 -19.55
N LYS A 179 -25.41 -1.94 -19.96
CA LYS A 179 -25.86 -3.02 -19.06
C LYS A 179 -25.82 -4.37 -19.76
N VAL A 180 -25.55 -5.43 -19.01
CA VAL A 180 -25.65 -6.81 -19.50
C VAL A 180 -26.37 -7.71 -18.48
N ASP A 181 -27.25 -8.58 -18.97
CA ASP A 181 -27.87 -9.66 -18.21
C ASP A 181 -27.27 -11.01 -18.61
N LEU A 182 -26.71 -11.70 -17.63
CA LEU A 182 -26.00 -12.96 -17.72
C LEU A 182 -26.74 -14.12 -17.02
N THR A 183 -28.03 -13.97 -16.72
CA THR A 183 -28.82 -14.96 -15.96
C THR A 183 -28.75 -16.36 -16.56
N ASN A 184 -28.75 -16.47 -17.89
CA ASN A 184 -28.66 -17.72 -18.64
C ASN A 184 -27.38 -17.82 -19.49
N ALA A 185 -26.37 -17.01 -19.18
CA ALA A 185 -25.15 -16.93 -19.96
C ALA A 185 -24.33 -18.23 -19.94
N ASP A 186 -24.37 -18.99 -18.85
CA ASP A 186 -23.66 -20.28 -18.75
C ASP A 186 -24.15 -21.31 -19.79
N ALA A 187 -25.45 -21.33 -20.09
CA ALA A 187 -26.01 -22.14 -21.15
C ALA A 187 -25.70 -21.57 -22.55
N ALA A 188 -25.53 -20.24 -22.65
CA ALA A 188 -25.12 -19.59 -23.90
C ALA A 188 -23.67 -19.89 -24.26
N CYS A 189 -22.83 -20.21 -23.27
CA CYS A 189 -21.42 -20.54 -23.45
C CYS A 189 -21.09 -21.94 -22.90
N PRO A 190 -21.55 -23.04 -23.54
CA PRO A 190 -21.29 -24.40 -23.06
C PRO A 190 -19.80 -24.76 -23.02
N SER A 191 -18.95 -24.02 -23.75
CA SER A 191 -17.48 -24.18 -23.67
C SER A 191 -16.90 -23.67 -22.35
N GLY A 192 -17.57 -22.71 -21.70
CA GLY A 192 -17.07 -21.98 -20.53
C GLY A 192 -16.06 -20.88 -20.83
N MET A 193 -15.89 -20.46 -22.07
CA MET A 193 -14.88 -19.48 -22.51
C MET A 193 -15.45 -18.04 -22.48
N TRP A 194 -15.05 -17.27 -21.47
CA TRP A 194 -15.47 -15.88 -21.24
C TRP A 194 -14.29 -14.90 -21.17
N ASN A 195 -13.14 -15.30 -21.70
CA ASN A 195 -11.96 -14.45 -21.68
C ASN A 195 -12.23 -13.15 -22.45
N ASN A 196 -12.01 -12.02 -21.79
CA ASN A 196 -12.26 -10.68 -22.31
C ASN A 196 -13.75 -10.39 -22.64
N GLY A 197 -14.70 -11.17 -22.10
CA GLY A 197 -16.13 -11.10 -22.47
C GLY A 197 -16.74 -9.69 -22.52
N PHE A 198 -16.29 -8.79 -21.66
CA PHE A 198 -16.70 -7.38 -21.57
C PHE A 198 -15.49 -6.44 -21.42
N HIS A 199 -14.31 -6.86 -21.86
CA HIS A 199 -13.07 -6.07 -21.73
C HIS A 199 -13.22 -4.67 -22.33
N LYS A 200 -12.82 -3.65 -21.55
CA LYS A 200 -12.92 -2.21 -21.91
C LYS A 200 -14.32 -1.75 -22.29
N CYS A 201 -15.39 -2.37 -21.76
CA CYS A 201 -16.73 -1.79 -21.86
C CYS A 201 -16.84 -0.58 -20.92
N VAL A 202 -16.24 0.55 -21.32
CA VAL A 202 -16.01 1.72 -20.45
C VAL A 202 -17.30 2.46 -20.07
N TYR A 203 -18.43 2.14 -20.70
CA TYR A 203 -19.76 2.66 -20.35
C TYR A 203 -20.64 1.66 -19.61
N LEU A 204 -20.18 0.42 -19.41
CA LEU A 204 -20.92 -0.60 -18.66
C LEU A 204 -21.05 -0.17 -17.20
N THR A 205 -22.27 -0.10 -16.68
CA THR A 205 -22.56 0.31 -15.29
C THR A 205 -23.13 -0.81 -14.44
N GLU A 206 -23.83 -1.77 -15.06
CA GLU A 206 -24.57 -2.82 -14.36
C GLU A 206 -24.44 -4.19 -15.05
N VAL A 207 -24.12 -5.21 -14.26
CA VAL A 207 -24.23 -6.62 -14.63
C VAL A 207 -25.36 -7.23 -13.80
N VAL A 208 -26.26 -7.94 -14.47
CA VAL A 208 -27.34 -8.74 -13.88
C VAL A 208 -27.05 -10.21 -14.14
N GLY A 209 -27.49 -11.10 -13.26
CA GLY A 209 -27.39 -12.55 -13.47
C GLY A 209 -26.03 -13.13 -13.06
N SER A 210 -26.08 -14.25 -12.34
CA SER A 210 -24.91 -14.85 -11.68
C SER A 210 -24.52 -16.18 -12.33
N PHE A 211 -23.21 -16.45 -12.36
CA PHE A 211 -22.65 -17.77 -12.67
C PHE A 211 -22.59 -18.68 -11.43
N ALA A 212 -23.09 -18.26 -10.27
CA ALA A 212 -22.99 -19.06 -9.05
C ALA A 212 -23.56 -20.48 -9.24
N GLY A 213 -22.76 -21.48 -8.87
CA GLY A 213 -23.08 -22.90 -9.00
C GLY A 213 -23.19 -23.42 -10.45
N LYS A 214 -22.91 -22.59 -11.45
CA LYS A 214 -23.15 -22.95 -12.85
C LYS A 214 -22.06 -23.88 -13.40
N PRO A 215 -22.42 -24.90 -14.18
CA PRO A 215 -21.51 -25.99 -14.54
C PRO A 215 -20.58 -25.70 -15.73
N ASN A 216 -20.81 -24.70 -16.57
CA ASN A 216 -20.03 -24.57 -17.81
C ASN A 216 -18.84 -23.63 -17.70
N ILE A 217 -18.93 -22.52 -16.97
CA ILE A 217 -17.87 -21.51 -16.89
C ILE A 217 -16.51 -22.09 -16.47
N LYS A 218 -15.46 -21.80 -17.27
CA LYS A 218 -14.08 -22.28 -17.06
C LYS A 218 -13.06 -21.16 -16.99
N TYR A 219 -13.19 -20.16 -17.86
CA TYR A 219 -12.21 -19.09 -17.97
C TYR A 219 -12.93 -17.75 -18.06
N CYS A 220 -12.67 -16.86 -17.11
CA CYS A 220 -13.17 -15.49 -17.11
C CYS A 220 -12.02 -14.49 -17.00
N ASN A 221 -10.88 -14.79 -17.63
CA ASN A 221 -9.72 -13.91 -17.59
C ASN A 221 -10.06 -12.57 -18.27
N SER A 222 -9.74 -11.45 -17.61
CA SER A 222 -10.03 -10.10 -18.10
C SER A 222 -11.49 -9.86 -18.49
N MET A 223 -12.45 -10.63 -17.95
CA MET A 223 -13.86 -10.57 -18.37
C MET A 223 -14.44 -9.16 -18.26
N PHE A 224 -14.17 -8.44 -17.17
CA PHE A 224 -14.62 -7.07 -16.93
C PHE A 224 -13.45 -6.07 -16.85
N LYS A 225 -12.22 -6.46 -17.20
CA LYS A 225 -11.05 -5.58 -17.14
C LYS A 225 -11.31 -4.24 -17.85
N ASN A 226 -10.98 -3.13 -17.19
CA ASN A 226 -11.19 -1.75 -17.66
C ASN A 226 -12.66 -1.35 -17.86
N CYS A 227 -13.61 -1.91 -17.10
CA CYS A 227 -14.98 -1.43 -17.05
C CYS A 227 -15.08 -0.32 -15.98
N TRP A 228 -14.44 0.82 -16.22
CA TRP A 228 -14.22 1.88 -15.21
C TRP A 228 -15.50 2.46 -14.58
N ARG A 229 -16.67 2.25 -15.19
CA ARG A 229 -17.99 2.70 -14.71
C ARG A 229 -18.83 1.58 -14.09
N LEU A 230 -18.36 0.33 -14.10
CA LEU A 230 -19.09 -0.82 -13.58
C LEU A 230 -19.24 -0.70 -12.07
N ALA A 231 -20.44 -0.34 -11.63
CA ALA A 231 -20.74 -0.03 -10.24
C ALA A 231 -21.56 -1.12 -9.55
N SER A 232 -22.29 -1.93 -10.34
CA SER A 232 -23.18 -2.97 -9.83
C SER A 232 -22.88 -4.31 -10.49
N ILE A 233 -22.52 -5.30 -9.67
CA ILE A 233 -22.38 -6.71 -10.06
C ILE A 233 -23.24 -7.57 -9.13
N PRO A 234 -23.70 -8.75 -9.56
CA PRO A 234 -24.44 -9.66 -8.71
C PRO A 234 -23.56 -10.12 -7.53
N PRO A 235 -24.08 -10.12 -6.30
CA PRO A 235 -23.36 -10.69 -5.17
C PRO A 235 -22.99 -12.15 -5.46
N GLN A 236 -21.76 -12.55 -5.09
CA GLN A 236 -21.31 -13.94 -5.22
C GLN A 236 -21.39 -14.48 -6.66
N MET A 237 -21.24 -13.62 -7.66
CA MET A 237 -21.41 -13.90 -9.09
C MET A 237 -20.75 -15.20 -9.59
N PHE A 238 -19.62 -15.63 -9.03
CA PHE A 238 -18.91 -16.85 -9.45
C PHE A 238 -18.80 -17.91 -8.36
N ARG A 239 -19.55 -17.78 -7.27
CA ARG A 239 -19.44 -18.70 -6.14
C ARG A 239 -19.86 -20.11 -6.51
N GLY A 240 -19.11 -21.12 -6.09
CA GLY A 240 -19.50 -22.52 -6.24
C GLY A 240 -19.38 -23.05 -7.66
N CYS A 241 -18.69 -22.37 -8.57
CA CYS A 241 -18.49 -22.83 -9.95
C CYS A 241 -17.56 -24.05 -9.97
N PRO A 242 -18.07 -25.27 -10.26
CA PRO A 242 -17.29 -26.50 -10.12
C PRO A 242 -16.17 -26.65 -11.15
N ARG A 243 -16.21 -25.90 -12.25
CA ARG A 243 -15.26 -26.00 -13.38
C ARG A 243 -14.54 -24.69 -13.68
N LEU A 244 -14.66 -23.67 -12.84
CA LEU A 244 -13.93 -22.41 -13.03
C LEU A 244 -12.44 -22.65 -12.74
N ILE A 245 -11.57 -22.43 -13.74
CA ILE A 245 -10.13 -22.71 -13.69
C ILE A 245 -9.32 -21.42 -13.52
N GLU A 246 -9.65 -20.36 -14.26
CA GLU A 246 -8.90 -19.09 -14.23
C GLU A 246 -9.81 -17.87 -14.22
N ALA A 247 -9.43 -16.90 -13.37
CA ALA A 247 -10.10 -15.61 -13.22
C ALA A 247 -9.12 -14.43 -13.28
N ARG A 248 -7.94 -14.63 -13.88
CA ARG A 248 -6.87 -13.63 -13.93
C ARG A 248 -7.40 -12.29 -14.46
N SER A 249 -7.10 -11.20 -13.77
CA SER A 249 -7.48 -9.85 -14.20
C SER A 249 -8.99 -9.62 -14.40
N CYS A 250 -9.87 -10.48 -13.86
CA CYS A 250 -11.31 -10.45 -14.16
C CYS A 250 -11.94 -9.06 -13.96
N PHE A 251 -11.58 -8.36 -12.88
CA PHE A 251 -12.06 -7.02 -12.50
C PHE A 251 -10.91 -6.01 -12.35
N GLU A 252 -9.85 -6.16 -13.14
CA GLU A 252 -8.71 -5.24 -13.13
C GLU A 252 -9.12 -3.85 -13.64
N PHE A 253 -8.74 -2.78 -12.92
CA PHE A 253 -9.12 -1.38 -13.16
C PHE A 253 -10.61 -1.05 -13.00
N ASP A 254 -11.38 -1.86 -12.26
CA ASP A 254 -12.79 -1.57 -12.00
C ASP A 254 -12.97 -0.70 -10.75
N TYR A 255 -12.96 0.62 -10.94
CA TYR A 255 -12.87 1.59 -9.84
C TYR A 255 -14.16 1.79 -9.01
N GLN A 256 -15.30 1.28 -9.47
CA GLN A 256 -16.61 1.54 -8.85
C GLN A 256 -17.20 0.34 -8.09
N ILE A 257 -16.67 -0.88 -8.29
CA ILE A 257 -17.10 -2.06 -7.53
C ILE A 257 -16.64 -1.93 -6.08
N LYS A 258 -17.56 -2.07 -5.11
CA LYS A 258 -17.27 -1.83 -3.69
C LYS A 258 -17.17 -3.11 -2.86
N ASN A 259 -18.05 -4.06 -3.10
CA ASN A 259 -18.12 -5.31 -2.34
C ASN A 259 -17.83 -6.48 -3.29
N VAL A 260 -16.82 -7.28 -2.96
CA VAL A 260 -16.44 -8.49 -3.71
C VAL A 260 -16.44 -9.72 -2.79
N ASP A 261 -17.26 -9.68 -1.74
CA ASP A 261 -17.34 -10.74 -0.74
C ASP A 261 -17.86 -12.03 -1.36
N TYR A 262 -17.17 -13.12 -1.06
CA TYR A 262 -17.47 -14.47 -1.55
C TYR A 262 -17.60 -14.58 -3.07
N LEU A 263 -17.06 -13.62 -3.84
CA LEU A 263 -17.31 -13.51 -5.28
C LEU A 263 -16.88 -14.75 -6.05
N PHE A 264 -15.77 -15.37 -5.66
CA PHE A 264 -15.17 -16.57 -6.23
C PHE A 264 -15.04 -17.71 -5.20
N ALA A 265 -15.83 -17.67 -4.12
CA ALA A 265 -15.77 -18.67 -3.08
C ALA A 265 -16.20 -20.06 -3.59
N ASP A 266 -15.77 -21.13 -2.92
CA ASP A 266 -16.21 -22.51 -3.14
C ASP A 266 -15.97 -23.01 -4.59
N CYS A 267 -14.93 -22.52 -5.27
CA CYS A 267 -14.55 -22.96 -6.62
C CYS A 267 -13.41 -23.99 -6.57
N PRO A 268 -13.69 -25.30 -6.62
CA PRO A 268 -12.68 -26.34 -6.35
C PRO A 268 -11.57 -26.41 -7.40
N GLU A 269 -11.84 -26.01 -8.65
CA GLU A 269 -10.89 -26.07 -9.76
C GLU A 269 -10.14 -24.75 -10.03
N LEU A 270 -10.40 -23.70 -9.25
CA LEU A 270 -9.84 -22.37 -9.48
C LEU A 270 -8.35 -22.36 -9.14
N ARG A 271 -7.51 -21.98 -10.12
CA ARG A 271 -6.04 -22.05 -10.04
C ARG A 271 -5.35 -20.70 -10.03
N ASN A 272 -5.69 -19.83 -10.97
CA ASN A 272 -5.00 -18.55 -11.15
C ASN A 272 -5.93 -17.39 -10.78
N ILE A 273 -5.58 -16.70 -9.69
CA ILE A 273 -6.27 -15.51 -9.18
C ILE A 273 -5.32 -14.30 -9.14
N SER A 274 -4.37 -14.24 -10.07
CA SER A 274 -3.51 -13.08 -10.22
C SER A 274 -4.31 -11.89 -10.75
N GLN A 275 -4.02 -10.69 -10.23
CA GLN A 275 -4.57 -9.41 -10.73
C GLN A 275 -6.11 -9.29 -10.73
N VAL A 276 -6.86 -10.20 -10.09
CA VAL A 276 -8.34 -10.25 -10.20
C VAL A 276 -8.97 -8.89 -9.92
N PHE A 277 -8.48 -8.16 -8.93
CA PHE A 277 -8.97 -6.86 -8.49
C PHE A 277 -7.87 -5.79 -8.51
N TYR A 278 -6.82 -5.98 -9.33
CA TYR A 278 -5.73 -5.01 -9.45
C TYR A 278 -6.29 -3.63 -9.81
N TRP A 279 -5.95 -2.59 -9.02
CA TRP A 279 -6.51 -1.23 -9.17
C TRP A 279 -8.05 -1.15 -9.12
N SER A 280 -8.71 -2.02 -8.36
CA SER A 280 -10.17 -1.94 -8.19
C SER A 280 -10.60 -0.97 -7.09
N GLY A 281 -11.89 -0.63 -7.08
CA GLY A 281 -12.56 0.17 -6.05
C GLY A 281 -12.96 -0.60 -4.79
N ALA A 282 -12.55 -1.88 -4.65
CA ALA A 282 -13.02 -2.77 -3.60
C ALA A 282 -12.76 -2.21 -2.19
N ILE A 283 -13.79 -2.25 -1.35
CA ILE A 283 -13.76 -1.86 0.07
C ILE A 283 -13.71 -3.11 0.95
N SER A 284 -14.40 -4.18 0.54
CA SER A 284 -14.47 -5.45 1.27
C SER A 284 -14.27 -6.63 0.31
N ALA A 285 -13.43 -7.58 0.71
CA ALA A 285 -13.10 -8.82 0.00
C ALA A 285 -13.17 -10.03 0.95
N VAL A 286 -14.21 -10.06 1.79
CA VAL A 286 -14.41 -11.12 2.78
C VAL A 286 -14.66 -12.44 2.09
N GLY A 287 -13.85 -13.45 2.41
CA GLY A 287 -14.01 -14.80 1.89
C GLY A 287 -14.00 -14.90 0.37
N THR A 288 -13.49 -13.90 -0.36
CA THR A 288 -13.64 -13.80 -1.82
C THR A 288 -13.14 -15.04 -2.55
N PHE A 289 -12.08 -15.68 -2.05
CA PHE A 289 -11.52 -16.92 -2.61
C PHE A 289 -11.61 -18.10 -1.64
N GLN A 290 -12.45 -18.04 -0.60
CA GLN A 290 -12.51 -19.14 0.37
C GLN A 290 -12.83 -20.48 -0.32
N ASN A 291 -12.31 -21.58 0.21
CA ASN A 291 -12.50 -22.93 -0.28
C ASN A 291 -12.12 -23.12 -1.77
N CYS A 292 -11.08 -22.42 -2.22
CA CYS A 292 -10.45 -22.62 -3.54
C CYS A 292 -9.08 -23.34 -3.38
N PRO A 293 -9.06 -24.66 -3.09
CA PRO A 293 -7.87 -25.38 -2.68
C PRO A 293 -6.77 -25.48 -3.74
N LEU A 294 -7.11 -25.28 -5.02
CA LEU A 294 -6.16 -25.35 -6.14
C LEU A 294 -5.59 -23.99 -6.57
N ALA A 295 -6.02 -22.90 -5.92
CA ALA A 295 -5.50 -21.57 -6.19
C ALA A 295 -4.00 -21.57 -5.87
N ASN A 296 -3.14 -21.25 -6.83
CA ASN A 296 -1.69 -21.34 -6.68
C ASN A 296 -0.97 -19.98 -6.66
N THR A 297 -1.57 -18.94 -7.24
CA THR A 297 -0.98 -17.60 -7.31
C THR A 297 -2.01 -16.51 -7.10
N THR A 298 -1.65 -15.52 -6.30
CA THR A 298 -2.42 -14.28 -6.04
C THR A 298 -1.65 -13.03 -6.48
N ALA A 299 -0.69 -13.17 -7.40
CA ALA A 299 0.19 -12.08 -7.79
C ALA A 299 -0.61 -10.81 -8.16
N TYR A 300 -0.37 -9.70 -7.45
CA TYR A 300 -1.06 -8.42 -7.61
C TYR A 300 -2.60 -8.48 -7.46
N CYS A 301 -3.16 -9.52 -6.82
CA CYS A 301 -4.60 -9.78 -6.81
C CYS A 301 -5.43 -8.58 -6.33
N LEU A 302 -5.01 -7.92 -5.26
CA LEU A 302 -5.68 -6.76 -4.66
C LEU A 302 -4.78 -5.51 -4.64
N ALA A 303 -3.65 -5.54 -5.35
CA ALA A 303 -2.72 -4.41 -5.29
C ALA A 303 -3.40 -3.11 -5.76
N VAL A 304 -3.09 -2.03 -5.07
CA VAL A 304 -3.62 -0.68 -5.28
C VAL A 304 -5.14 -0.57 -5.08
N CYS A 305 -5.75 -1.49 -4.32
CA CYS A 305 -7.11 -1.31 -3.80
C CYS A 305 -7.10 -0.32 -2.63
N LYS A 306 -6.97 0.97 -2.91
CA LYS A 306 -6.72 2.03 -1.90
C LYS A 306 -7.84 2.23 -0.88
N LYS A 307 -9.03 1.66 -1.11
CA LYS A 307 -10.19 1.74 -0.22
C LYS A 307 -10.46 0.45 0.56
N LEU A 308 -9.64 -0.59 0.35
CA LEU A 308 -9.84 -1.90 0.95
C LEU A 308 -9.57 -1.84 2.46
N THR A 309 -10.53 -2.30 3.25
CA THR A 309 -10.44 -2.32 4.72
C THR A 309 -10.64 -3.70 5.32
N ASP A 310 -11.31 -4.61 4.61
CA ASP A 310 -11.67 -5.94 5.13
C ASP A 310 -11.36 -7.05 4.13
N VAL A 311 -10.56 -8.01 4.58
CA VAL A 311 -10.13 -9.22 3.84
C VAL A 311 -10.30 -10.47 4.70
N THR A 312 -11.21 -10.44 5.67
CA THR A 312 -11.47 -11.55 6.59
C THR A 312 -11.73 -12.83 5.82
N ASP A 313 -11.05 -13.92 6.20
CA ASP A 313 -11.19 -15.26 5.61
C ASP A 313 -10.94 -15.34 4.08
N ILE A 314 -10.32 -14.33 3.45
CA ILE A 314 -10.15 -14.26 1.98
C ILE A 314 -9.50 -15.52 1.37
N PHE A 315 -8.55 -16.14 2.08
CA PHE A 315 -7.82 -17.35 1.65
C PHE A 315 -8.10 -18.59 2.51
N LYS A 316 -9.20 -18.59 3.27
CA LYS A 316 -9.59 -19.76 4.07
C LYS A 316 -9.81 -20.97 3.16
N GLY A 317 -9.18 -22.11 3.47
CA GLY A 317 -9.23 -23.32 2.64
C GLY A 317 -8.34 -23.29 1.38
N CYS A 318 -7.59 -22.21 1.11
CA CYS A 318 -6.71 -22.09 -0.06
C CYS A 318 -5.34 -22.75 0.15
N THR A 319 -5.33 -24.08 0.26
CA THR A 319 -4.12 -24.86 0.56
C THR A 319 -3.10 -24.97 -0.59
N GLY A 320 -3.44 -24.48 -1.78
CA GLY A 320 -2.63 -24.53 -2.99
C GLY A 320 -1.70 -23.34 -3.20
N ILE A 321 -1.87 -22.23 -2.46
CA ILE A 321 -1.21 -20.96 -2.75
C ILE A 321 0.30 -21.10 -2.52
N THR A 322 1.09 -20.78 -3.54
CA THR A 322 2.56 -20.76 -3.51
C THR A 322 3.14 -19.36 -3.69
N ILE A 323 2.44 -18.48 -4.40
CA ILE A 323 2.89 -17.13 -4.77
C ILE A 323 1.90 -16.07 -4.28
N LEU A 324 2.39 -15.17 -3.41
CA LEU A 324 1.69 -14.03 -2.81
C LEU A 324 2.27 -12.66 -3.22
N HIS A 325 3.04 -12.63 -4.31
CA HIS A 325 3.73 -11.42 -4.80
C HIS A 325 2.79 -10.21 -4.92
N ALA A 326 3.09 -9.14 -4.20
CA ALA A 326 2.36 -7.88 -4.23
C ALA A 326 0.84 -8.02 -4.02
N THR A 327 0.38 -9.04 -3.30
CA THR A 327 -1.06 -9.34 -3.18
C THR A 327 -1.86 -8.15 -2.63
N PHE A 328 -1.32 -7.46 -1.62
CA PHE A 328 -1.95 -6.32 -0.94
C PHE A 328 -1.12 -5.03 -1.06
N ALA A 329 -0.17 -4.98 -2.00
CA ALA A 329 0.70 -3.82 -2.16
C ALA A 329 -0.14 -2.54 -2.41
N GLU A 330 0.21 -1.44 -1.74
CA GLU A 330 -0.48 -0.14 -1.84
C GLU A 330 -1.98 -0.16 -1.46
N CYS A 331 -2.42 -1.10 -0.60
CA CYS A 331 -3.75 -1.04 0.02
C CYS A 331 -3.75 -0.10 1.24
N ASN A 332 -3.65 1.22 1.01
CA ASN A 332 -3.33 2.20 2.07
C ASN A 332 -4.23 2.19 3.33
N LEU A 333 -5.47 1.69 3.25
CA LEU A 333 -6.42 1.64 4.37
C LEU A 333 -6.57 0.24 4.99
N LEU A 334 -5.85 -0.76 4.48
CA LEU A 334 -5.97 -2.14 4.93
C LEU A 334 -5.21 -2.34 6.23
N ASN A 335 -5.91 -2.87 7.23
CA ASN A 335 -5.30 -3.48 8.41
C ASN A 335 -5.53 -5.01 8.36
N PRO A 336 -4.55 -5.80 7.87
CA PRO A 336 -4.78 -7.21 7.59
C PRO A 336 -4.99 -8.03 8.86
N PRO A 337 -5.90 -9.04 8.86
CA PRO A 337 -6.00 -10.02 9.94
C PRO A 337 -4.72 -10.85 10.07
N VAL A 338 -4.31 -11.14 11.31
CA VAL A 338 -3.08 -11.91 11.60
C VAL A 338 -3.09 -13.32 11.01
N ASN A 339 -4.28 -13.93 10.90
CA ASN A 339 -4.49 -15.32 10.48
C ASN A 339 -4.74 -15.49 8.97
N ILE A 340 -4.57 -14.42 8.18
CA ILE A 340 -4.91 -14.38 6.74
C ILE A 340 -4.24 -15.48 5.90
N PHE A 341 -3.11 -16.04 6.38
CA PHE A 341 -2.33 -17.06 5.69
C PHE A 341 -2.23 -18.41 6.41
N ASP A 342 -3.14 -18.72 7.35
CA ASP A 342 -3.13 -19.97 8.13
C ASP A 342 -3.21 -21.24 7.25
N ASP A 343 -4.03 -21.20 6.20
CA ASP A 343 -4.19 -22.31 5.26
C ASP A 343 -3.17 -22.28 4.10
N CYS A 344 -2.45 -21.17 3.91
CA CYS A 344 -1.49 -20.95 2.83
C CYS A 344 -0.10 -21.52 3.16
N LYS A 345 -0.03 -22.77 3.63
CA LYS A 345 1.22 -23.37 4.14
C LYS A 345 2.26 -23.65 3.06
N LYS A 346 1.87 -23.66 1.79
CA LYS A 346 2.76 -23.90 0.65
C LYS A 346 3.41 -22.63 0.08
N ALA A 347 3.04 -21.46 0.59
CA ALA A 347 3.54 -20.18 0.10
C ALA A 347 5.04 -20.02 0.37
N TYR A 348 5.79 -19.70 -0.68
CA TYR A 348 7.24 -19.44 -0.59
C TYR A 348 7.65 -18.07 -1.15
N ASN A 349 6.77 -17.39 -1.88
CA ASN A 349 7.01 -16.06 -2.44
C ASN A 349 6.05 -15.05 -1.83
N PHE A 350 6.60 -14.14 -1.02
CA PHE A 350 5.93 -13.03 -0.34
C PHE A 350 6.46 -11.66 -0.80
N LYS A 351 7.18 -11.60 -1.92
CA LYS A 351 7.74 -10.34 -2.44
C LYS A 351 6.68 -9.24 -2.45
N GLU A 352 6.97 -8.07 -1.89
CA GLU A 352 6.08 -6.89 -1.88
C GLU A 352 4.66 -7.14 -1.33
N CYS A 353 4.38 -8.27 -0.66
CA CYS A 353 3.02 -8.70 -0.35
C CYS A 353 2.21 -7.65 0.43
N TYR A 354 2.87 -6.98 1.37
CA TYR A 354 2.35 -5.93 2.23
C TYR A 354 3.07 -4.60 2.02
N ASN A 355 3.65 -4.35 0.85
CA ASN A 355 4.37 -3.11 0.59
C ASN A 355 3.42 -1.90 0.66
N ASN A 356 3.83 -0.81 1.31
CA ASN A 356 3.09 0.45 1.43
C ASN A 356 1.69 0.29 2.08
N LEU A 357 1.65 -0.21 3.32
CA LEU A 357 0.45 -0.34 4.17
C LEU A 357 0.53 0.55 5.43
N PRO A 358 0.37 1.88 5.28
CA PRO A 358 0.48 2.81 6.40
C PRO A 358 -0.61 2.64 7.48
N ALA A 359 -1.76 1.99 7.18
CA ALA A 359 -2.84 1.78 8.14
C ALA A 359 -2.79 0.43 8.90
N ALA A 360 -1.78 -0.41 8.65
CA ALA A 360 -1.69 -1.75 9.22
C ALA A 360 -1.19 -1.72 10.67
N THR A 361 -2.10 -1.60 11.65
CA THR A 361 -1.75 -1.51 13.08
C THR A 361 -1.79 -2.84 13.83
N ASN A 362 -2.28 -3.92 13.20
CA ASN A 362 -2.21 -5.25 13.79
C ASN A 362 -0.76 -5.74 13.88
N GLU A 363 -0.55 -6.82 14.62
CA GLU A 363 0.67 -7.61 14.52
C GLU A 363 0.79 -8.21 13.11
N SER A 364 2.01 -8.37 12.61
CA SER A 364 2.26 -8.96 11.30
C SER A 364 1.71 -10.39 11.23
N PRO A 365 1.38 -10.90 10.04
CA PRO A 365 0.72 -12.20 9.92
C PRO A 365 1.54 -13.36 10.49
N TYR A 366 0.86 -14.19 11.29
CA TYR A 366 1.42 -15.38 11.91
C TYR A 366 0.40 -16.52 11.89
N THR A 367 0.91 -17.75 12.00
CA THR A 367 0.09 -18.94 12.19
C THR A 367 0.45 -19.60 13.51
N VAL A 368 -0.55 -20.05 14.28
CA VAL A 368 -0.30 -20.75 15.54
C VAL A 368 -0.03 -22.23 15.27
N VAL A 369 1.20 -22.69 15.54
CA VAL A 369 1.62 -24.09 15.44
C VAL A 369 2.00 -24.59 16.83
N ASN A 370 1.31 -25.63 17.32
CA ASN A 370 1.55 -26.20 18.66
C ASN A 370 1.50 -25.17 19.81
N GLY A 371 0.65 -24.13 19.68
CA GLY A 371 0.52 -23.06 20.66
C GLY A 371 1.56 -21.94 20.56
N GLN A 372 2.48 -22.00 19.59
CA GLN A 372 3.46 -20.94 19.32
C GLN A 372 3.07 -20.16 18.06
N LYS A 373 3.26 -18.84 18.07
CA LYS A 373 3.14 -18.01 16.88
C LYS A 373 4.33 -18.25 15.97
N VAL A 374 4.07 -18.37 14.67
CA VAL A 374 5.09 -18.51 13.62
C VAL A 374 4.80 -17.45 12.57
N HIS A 375 5.59 -16.36 12.57
CA HIS A 375 5.52 -15.29 11.58
C HIS A 375 6.09 -15.75 10.23
N LEU A 376 5.89 -14.95 9.19
CA LEU A 376 6.28 -15.30 7.82
C LEU A 376 7.77 -15.66 7.69
N TRP A 377 8.64 -14.90 8.35
CA TRP A 377 10.09 -15.13 8.34
C TRP A 377 10.57 -16.29 9.24
N GLU A 378 9.67 -16.90 10.01
CA GLU A 378 9.96 -18.01 10.92
C GLU A 378 9.51 -19.37 10.36
N ARG A 379 8.89 -19.37 9.17
CA ARG A 379 8.32 -20.57 8.54
C ARG A 379 9.41 -21.56 8.10
N THR A 380 9.35 -22.77 8.65
CA THR A 380 10.25 -23.89 8.27
C THR A 380 9.49 -25.15 7.89
N ALA A 381 10.20 -26.11 7.28
CA ALA A 381 9.65 -27.41 6.91
C ALA A 381 9.22 -28.23 8.12
N GLU A 382 9.94 -28.14 9.24
CA GLU A 382 9.65 -28.83 10.50
C GLU A 382 8.34 -28.35 11.13
N LEU A 383 7.98 -27.08 10.89
CA LEU A 383 6.73 -26.47 11.33
C LEU A 383 5.56 -26.70 10.34
N GLY A 384 5.80 -27.44 9.25
CA GLY A 384 4.80 -27.80 8.26
C GLY A 384 4.58 -26.76 7.15
N PHE A 385 5.55 -25.86 6.92
CA PHE A 385 5.51 -24.85 5.87
C PHE A 385 6.52 -25.15 4.75
N THR A 386 6.25 -24.64 3.54
CA THR A 386 7.30 -24.47 2.54
C THR A 386 8.24 -23.35 3.00
N VAL A 387 9.55 -23.57 2.89
CA VAL A 387 10.56 -22.54 3.20
C VAL A 387 10.39 -21.35 2.25
N THR A 388 10.38 -20.14 2.81
CA THR A 388 10.29 -18.89 2.05
C THR A 388 11.55 -18.66 1.21
N GLN A 389 11.39 -18.33 -0.07
CA GLN A 389 12.48 -18.15 -1.02
C GLN A 389 12.56 -16.71 -1.58
N THR A 390 11.43 -16.01 -1.63
CA THR A 390 11.36 -14.64 -2.16
C THR A 390 10.49 -13.83 -1.23
N TYR A 391 11.02 -12.74 -0.68
CA TYR A 391 10.35 -11.97 0.37
C TYR A 391 10.79 -10.49 0.36
N ASP A 392 11.53 -10.09 -0.67
CA ASP A 392 12.07 -8.74 -0.81
C ASP A 392 10.92 -7.72 -0.73
N HIS A 393 11.14 -6.67 0.07
CA HIS A 393 10.18 -5.57 0.26
C HIS A 393 8.79 -6.01 0.74
N CYS A 394 8.64 -7.18 1.37
CA CYS A 394 7.34 -7.67 1.85
C CYS A 394 6.63 -6.63 2.72
N PHE A 395 7.34 -5.98 3.64
CA PHE A 395 6.82 -4.99 4.59
C PHE A 395 7.42 -3.58 4.39
N SER A 396 8.05 -3.30 3.24
CA SER A 396 8.56 -1.96 2.95
C SER A 396 7.43 -0.92 3.03
N ASP A 397 7.77 0.30 3.43
CA ASP A 397 6.84 1.42 3.59
C ASP A 397 5.60 1.11 4.46
N SER A 398 5.73 0.18 5.41
CA SER A 398 4.64 -0.25 6.31
C SER A 398 5.05 -0.19 7.79
N PRO A 399 5.40 1.00 8.32
CA PRO A 399 6.02 1.13 9.65
C PRO A 399 5.06 0.93 10.82
N THR A 400 3.75 0.85 10.58
CA THR A 400 2.72 0.90 11.63
C THR A 400 2.34 -0.46 12.22
N PHE A 401 2.86 -1.57 11.68
CA PHE A 401 2.65 -2.90 12.26
C PHE A 401 3.09 -2.92 13.73
N ALA A 402 2.29 -3.52 14.62
CA ALA A 402 2.55 -3.48 16.06
C ALA A 402 3.89 -4.14 16.47
N ASP A 403 4.38 -5.05 15.63
CA ASP A 403 5.65 -5.75 15.76
C ASP A 403 6.67 -5.33 14.69
N TYR A 404 6.53 -4.15 14.07
CA TYR A 404 7.42 -3.66 13.01
C TYR A 404 8.90 -3.76 13.39
N ALA A 405 9.25 -3.42 14.64
CA ALA A 405 10.61 -3.54 15.18
C ALA A 405 11.18 -4.98 15.17
N ASN A 406 10.33 -6.01 15.15
CA ASN A 406 10.74 -7.41 15.11
C ASN A 406 10.94 -7.94 13.68
N ILE A 407 10.34 -7.28 12.67
CA ILE A 407 10.43 -7.67 11.27
C ILE A 407 11.90 -7.61 10.81
N PRO A 408 12.46 -8.65 10.16
CA PRO A 408 13.83 -8.60 9.63
C PRO A 408 14.02 -7.52 8.56
N GLU A 409 15.19 -6.91 8.52
CA GLU A 409 15.56 -5.90 7.50
C GLU A 409 15.39 -6.44 6.07
N ALA A 410 15.80 -7.68 5.81
CA ALA A 410 15.64 -8.33 4.50
C ALA A 410 14.17 -8.52 4.07
N TRP A 411 13.22 -8.38 4.99
CA TRP A 411 11.78 -8.43 4.74
C TRP A 411 11.14 -7.03 4.64
N GLY A 412 11.93 -5.95 4.79
CA GLY A 412 11.44 -4.56 4.80
C GLY A 412 11.19 -3.99 6.22
N GLY A 413 11.62 -4.70 7.26
CA GLY A 413 11.63 -4.18 8.62
C GLY A 413 12.73 -3.11 8.83
N PRO A 414 12.72 -2.42 9.98
CA PRO A 414 13.72 -1.41 10.25
C PRO A 414 15.12 -2.05 10.38
N PRO A 415 16.19 -1.29 10.11
CA PRO A 415 17.55 -1.76 10.36
C PRO A 415 17.69 -2.25 11.81
N LYS A 416 18.12 -3.50 11.98
CA LYS A 416 18.36 -4.06 13.31
C LYS A 416 19.72 -3.56 13.80
N THR A 417 19.68 -2.57 14.66
CA THR A 417 20.84 -1.89 15.21
C THR A 417 21.69 -2.81 16.10
N GLU A 418 22.53 -3.65 15.50
CA GLU A 418 23.87 -3.88 16.07
C GLU A 418 24.84 -2.75 15.70
N ASN A 419 24.48 -1.97 14.68
CA ASN A 419 25.21 -0.77 14.25
C ASN A 419 24.47 0.48 14.70
N ASN A 420 24.66 0.85 15.96
CA ASN A 420 24.37 2.20 16.41
C ASN A 420 25.08 3.20 15.49
N VAL A 421 24.36 4.16 14.92
CA VAL A 421 24.95 5.46 14.57
C VAL A 421 25.42 6.04 15.91
N LYS A 422 26.68 5.79 16.26
CA LYS A 422 27.30 6.44 17.42
C LYS A 422 27.73 7.82 16.94
N LEU A 423 26.94 8.85 17.23
CA LEU A 423 27.42 10.21 17.15
C LEU A 423 28.45 10.40 18.28
N ARG A 424 29.74 10.41 17.91
CA ARG A 424 30.84 10.56 18.85
C ARG A 424 31.21 12.03 18.94
N CYS A 425 30.61 12.77 19.87
CA CYS A 425 31.12 14.08 20.28
C CYS A 425 32.51 13.89 20.89
N TRP A 426 33.53 14.60 20.41
CA TRP A 426 34.87 14.60 21.00
C TRP A 426 34.90 15.53 22.23
N PRO A 427 35.01 15.01 23.47
CA PRO A 427 35.06 15.86 24.66
C PRO A 427 36.49 15.80 25.20
N MET A 428 37.42 16.59 24.66
CA MET A 428 38.76 16.71 25.25
C MET A 428 39.15 18.18 25.37
N MET A 429 38.83 18.76 26.52
CA MET A 429 39.22 20.12 26.92
C MET A 429 40.23 20.04 28.07
N ALA A 430 41.44 20.54 27.85
CA ALA A 430 42.40 20.81 28.92
C ALA A 430 42.19 22.24 29.44
N GLN A 431 42.01 22.39 30.74
CA GLN A 431 41.84 23.67 31.43
C GLN A 431 43.08 23.97 32.27
N ILE A 432 43.67 25.15 32.09
CA ILE A 432 44.81 25.61 32.90
C ILE A 432 44.37 26.79 33.76
N VAL A 433 44.59 26.69 35.07
CA VAL A 433 44.30 27.74 36.05
C VAL A 433 45.62 28.22 36.64
N ALA A 434 45.97 29.47 36.39
CA ALA A 434 47.19 30.08 36.93
C ALA A 434 46.86 31.26 37.84
N ASP A 435 47.38 31.23 39.06
CA ASP A 435 47.25 32.31 40.04
C ASP A 435 48.56 33.13 40.09
N PRO A 436 48.56 34.38 39.57
CA PRO A 436 49.77 35.20 39.53
C PRO A 436 50.18 35.78 40.89
N THR A 437 49.29 35.76 41.89
CA THR A 437 49.56 36.20 43.26
C THR A 437 50.32 35.14 44.07
N THR A 438 50.11 33.86 43.79
CA THR A 438 50.77 32.72 44.46
C THR A 438 51.83 32.02 43.62
N MET A 439 51.97 32.40 42.33
CA MET A 439 52.88 31.80 41.33
C MET A 439 52.66 30.28 41.13
N ALA A 440 51.44 29.79 41.34
CA ALA A 440 51.08 28.38 41.22
C ALA A 440 50.08 28.16 40.06
N GLY A 441 50.31 27.12 39.26
CA GLY A 441 49.43 26.71 38.16
C GLY A 441 48.92 25.29 38.32
N VAL A 442 47.62 25.06 38.06
CA VAL A 442 46.99 23.73 38.09
C VAL A 442 46.41 23.41 36.72
N VAL A 443 46.72 22.23 36.20
CA VAL A 443 46.22 21.74 34.91
C VAL A 443 45.17 20.66 35.15
N TYR A 444 44.01 20.85 34.52
CA TYR A 444 42.89 19.93 34.55
C TYR A 444 42.66 19.34 33.16
N LEU A 445 42.31 18.06 33.09
CA LEU A 445 41.82 17.42 31.87
C LEU A 445 40.55 16.67 32.21
N ASN A 446 39.45 17.02 31.54
CA ASN A 446 38.13 16.45 31.81
C ASN A 446 37.70 16.51 33.29
N GLY A 447 38.13 17.56 34.01
CA GLY A 447 37.80 17.78 35.42
C GLY A 447 38.72 17.11 36.45
N GLU A 448 39.70 16.31 36.03
CA GLU A 448 40.70 15.71 36.93
C GLU A 448 42.01 16.52 36.93
N ILE A 449 42.65 16.66 38.10
CA ILE A 449 43.93 17.36 38.26
C ILE A 449 45.06 16.48 37.71
N LEU A 450 45.71 16.93 36.64
CA LEU A 450 46.85 16.22 36.03
C LEU A 450 48.20 16.59 36.66
N GLY A 451 48.34 17.80 37.22
CA GLY A 451 49.58 18.24 37.84
C GLY A 451 49.57 19.69 38.30
N TYR A 452 50.55 20.02 39.14
CA TYR A 452 50.83 21.37 39.64
C TYR A 452 52.14 21.86 39.03
N ASN A 453 52.16 23.03 38.42
CA ASN A 453 53.36 23.64 37.83
C ASN A 453 53.72 24.96 38.54
N VAL A 454 55.02 25.26 38.55
CA VAL A 454 55.56 26.54 39.01
C VAL A 454 55.44 27.53 37.86
N VAL A 455 54.78 28.65 38.11
CA VAL A 455 54.75 29.79 37.18
C VAL A 455 56.03 30.58 37.41
N GLU A 456 56.74 31.02 36.37
CA GLU A 456 57.93 31.88 36.48
C GLU A 456 57.71 33.23 35.78
N LYS A 457 58.55 34.23 36.06
CA LYS A 457 58.54 35.51 35.33
C LYS A 457 59.77 35.61 34.45
N ASP A 458 59.58 35.95 33.18
CA ASP A 458 60.69 36.15 32.24
C ASP A 458 61.42 37.50 32.48
N THR A 459 62.49 37.75 31.71
CA THR A 459 63.29 38.98 31.82
C THR A 459 62.54 40.27 31.48
N SER A 460 61.33 40.18 30.91
CA SER A 460 60.43 41.30 30.65
C SER A 460 59.25 41.35 31.64
N ASN A 461 59.34 40.60 32.74
CA ASN A 461 58.38 40.56 33.84
C ASN A 461 57.02 39.92 33.48
N ARG A 462 57.00 39.07 32.45
CA ARG A 462 55.81 38.35 31.96
C ARG A 462 55.75 36.94 32.56
N LEU A 463 54.56 36.44 32.85
CA LEU A 463 54.38 35.10 33.43
C LEU A 463 54.54 34.00 32.37
N VAL A 464 55.29 32.94 32.70
CA VAL A 464 55.60 31.79 31.84
C VAL A 464 55.27 30.50 32.59
N ILE A 465 54.65 29.53 31.90
CA ILE A 465 54.23 28.24 32.46
C ILE A 465 54.65 27.13 31.51
N ASP A 466 55.48 26.20 31.98
CA ASP A 466 55.83 24.99 31.24
C ASP A 466 54.73 23.94 31.35
N LEU A 467 54.30 23.37 30.22
CA LEU A 467 53.27 22.34 30.13
C LEU A 467 53.86 21.02 29.62
N PRO A 468 54.20 20.07 30.49
CA PRO A 468 54.56 18.73 30.05
C PRO A 468 53.28 17.95 29.72
N LEU A 469 52.97 17.78 28.43
CA LEU A 469 51.87 16.92 27.99
C LEU A 469 52.25 15.44 28.20
N PRO A 470 51.36 14.59 28.78
CA PRO A 470 51.61 13.15 28.88
C PRO A 470 51.80 12.51 27.50
N THR A 471 52.76 11.60 27.37
CA THR A 471 53.15 10.92 26.11
C THR A 471 52.06 10.06 25.46
N ALA A 472 50.89 9.92 26.09
CA ALA A 472 49.75 9.15 25.60
C ALA A 472 48.71 9.98 24.83
N ILE A 473 48.88 11.30 24.71
CA ILE A 473 47.92 12.19 24.04
C ILE A 473 48.40 12.46 22.61
N THR A 474 47.63 12.04 21.60
CA THR A 474 48.02 12.14 20.17
C THR A 474 47.34 13.28 19.39
N SER A 475 46.31 13.94 19.94
CA SER A 475 45.74 15.18 19.39
C SER A 475 44.90 15.94 20.46
N VAL A 476 44.78 17.27 20.33
CA VAL A 476 43.96 18.14 21.18
C VAL A 476 43.26 19.17 20.27
N ALA A 477 41.94 19.33 20.38
CA ALA A 477 41.15 20.23 19.50
C ALA A 477 41.16 21.71 19.96
N GLY A 478 41.48 21.98 21.23
CA GLY A 478 41.61 23.34 21.75
C GLY A 478 42.18 23.38 23.16
N LEU A 479 42.82 24.50 23.52
CA LEU A 479 43.39 24.74 24.84
C LEU A 479 42.69 25.93 25.49
N TYR A 480 42.14 25.74 26.70
CA TYR A 480 41.48 26.81 27.44
C TYR A 480 42.35 27.25 28.62
N VAL A 481 42.70 28.54 28.65
CA VAL A 481 43.61 29.10 29.66
C VAL A 481 42.91 30.21 30.43
N VAL A 482 42.85 30.06 31.75
CA VAL A 482 42.18 31.00 32.66
C VAL A 482 43.22 31.66 33.56
N PHE A 483 43.30 32.99 33.47
CA PHE A 483 44.12 33.80 34.37
C PHE A 483 43.23 34.57 35.35
N TYR A 484 43.67 34.65 36.59
CA TYR A 484 43.06 35.48 37.62
C TYR A 484 43.90 36.75 37.77
N SER A 485 43.29 37.93 37.80
CA SER A 485 44.03 39.17 38.11
C SER A 485 44.08 39.41 39.62
N GLU A 486 44.98 40.28 40.09
CA GLU A 486 45.12 40.63 41.52
C GLU A 486 43.84 41.24 42.15
N ASP A 487 42.85 41.62 41.33
CA ASP A 487 41.56 42.18 41.77
C ASP A 487 40.38 41.16 41.67
N ASP A 488 40.66 39.85 41.69
CA ASP A 488 39.68 38.74 41.66
C ASP A 488 38.77 38.69 40.41
N ALA A 489 39.07 39.45 39.36
CA ALA A 489 38.38 39.33 38.08
C ALA A 489 38.92 38.13 37.29
N VAL A 490 38.03 37.19 36.92
CA VAL A 490 38.34 36.09 36.00
C VAL A 490 38.57 36.66 34.60
N ILE A 491 39.78 36.52 34.08
CA ILE A 491 40.12 36.86 32.69
C ILE A 491 40.37 35.54 31.96
N GLY A 492 39.32 34.98 31.36
CA GLY A 492 39.39 33.74 30.59
C GLY A 492 39.74 34.00 29.12
N GLY A 493 40.57 33.14 28.53
CA GLY A 493 40.84 33.10 27.08
C GLY A 493 40.78 31.68 26.53
N SER A 494 40.07 31.48 25.42
CA SER A 494 40.12 30.24 24.64
C SER A 494 41.13 30.37 23.51
N LEU A 495 42.05 29.40 23.38
CA LEU A 495 42.86 29.23 22.20
C LEU A 495 42.29 28.05 21.39
N ALA A 496 41.63 28.35 20.28
CA ALA A 496 41.31 27.34 19.26
C ALA A 496 42.57 27.09 18.42
N LEU A 497 43.04 25.84 18.37
CA LEU A 497 44.06 25.46 17.41
C LEU A 497 43.32 25.33 16.06
N ALA A 498 43.59 26.22 15.11
CA ALA A 498 42.89 26.20 13.82
C ALA A 498 43.03 24.84 13.10
N ASP A 499 42.05 24.51 12.25
CA ASP A 499 41.81 23.20 11.59
C ASP A 499 42.94 22.60 10.72
N ASN A 500 44.17 23.10 10.79
CA ASN A 500 45.33 22.53 10.07
C ASN A 500 46.67 22.69 10.81
N VAL A 501 46.68 22.74 12.16
CA VAL A 501 47.94 22.66 12.91
C VAL A 501 48.32 21.18 13.08
N ALA A 502 49.42 20.76 12.46
CA ALA A 502 49.94 19.39 12.62
C ALA A 502 50.19 19.06 14.10
N ALA A 503 49.93 17.81 14.47
CA ALA A 503 50.02 17.33 15.85
C ALA A 503 51.35 17.75 16.54
N PRO A 504 51.31 18.10 17.83
CA PRO A 504 52.48 18.55 18.58
C PRO A 504 53.60 17.51 18.51
N THR A 505 54.77 17.86 17.99
CA THR A 505 55.94 16.98 17.98
C THR A 505 56.61 16.92 19.36
N GLU A 506 57.20 15.75 19.66
CA GLU A 506 57.89 15.43 20.91
C GLU A 506 58.86 16.55 21.34
N GLY A 507 58.65 17.14 22.52
CA GLY A 507 59.51 18.19 23.08
C GLY A 507 59.17 19.64 22.72
N ALA A 508 58.00 19.91 22.13
CA ALA A 508 57.54 21.27 21.87
C ALA A 508 57.25 22.05 23.17
N ILE A 509 57.81 23.26 23.30
CA ILE A 509 57.55 24.19 24.40
C ILE A 509 56.55 25.24 23.90
N TYR A 510 55.47 25.44 24.66
CA TYR A 510 54.39 26.36 24.32
C TYR A 510 54.45 27.57 25.26
N GLU A 511 54.86 28.73 24.74
CA GLU A 511 54.95 29.96 25.53
C GLU A 511 53.70 30.83 25.33
N THR A 512 53.10 31.27 26.42
CA THR A 512 51.99 32.25 26.41
C THR A 512 52.39 33.48 27.21
N TYR A 513 52.23 34.67 26.63
CA TYR A 513 52.63 35.93 27.26
C TYR A 513 51.42 36.73 27.75
N TYR A 514 51.49 37.21 29.00
CA TYR A 514 50.58 38.23 29.55
C TYR A 514 51.33 39.56 29.69
N ASN A 515 50.74 40.66 29.20
CA ASN A 515 51.34 42.00 29.31
C ASN A 515 50.34 42.98 29.95
N ALA A 516 50.61 43.42 31.18
CA ALA A 516 49.80 44.42 31.86
C ALA A 516 50.30 45.83 31.48
N GLY A 517 49.85 46.36 30.34
CA GLY A 517 50.14 47.72 29.89
C GLY A 517 49.06 48.71 30.32
N TYR A 518 49.45 49.74 31.07
CA TYR A 518 48.61 50.85 31.52
C TYR A 518 48.15 51.73 30.33
N GLY A 519 46.84 51.83 30.09
CA GLY A 519 46.21 52.82 29.19
C GLY A 519 45.57 52.23 27.92
N ASP A 520 44.25 52.15 27.92
CA ASP A 520 43.33 51.97 26.78
C ASP A 520 43.77 51.00 25.66
N ASN A 521 44.10 49.75 25.99
CA ASN A 521 44.04 48.61 25.07
C ASN A 521 43.86 47.29 25.87
N LEU A 522 42.98 46.42 25.38
CA LEU A 522 42.52 45.16 26.00
C LEU A 522 43.65 44.13 26.25
N PRO A 523 43.49 43.18 27.20
CA PRO A 523 44.45 42.08 27.39
C PRO A 523 44.64 41.31 26.09
N SER A 524 45.89 41.10 25.69
CA SER A 524 46.25 40.40 24.45
C SER A 524 47.06 39.16 24.79
N ILE A 525 46.63 37.99 24.31
CA ILE A 525 47.33 36.71 24.43
C ILE A 525 48.12 36.49 23.13
N TYR A 526 49.43 36.28 23.23
CA TYR A 526 50.30 36.07 22.07
C TYR A 526 50.83 34.62 22.04
N PRO A 527 50.49 33.80 21.04
CA PRO A 527 51.17 32.53 20.81
C PRO A 527 52.46 32.80 20.02
N VAL A 528 53.61 32.32 20.52
CA VAL A 528 54.86 32.25 19.72
C VAL A 528 55.12 30.78 19.40
N PHE A 529 55.04 30.43 18.12
CA PHE A 529 55.41 29.11 17.63
C PHE A 529 56.90 29.14 17.23
N ALA A 530 57.74 28.33 17.86
CA ALA A 530 59.03 27.95 17.30
C ALA A 530 59.33 26.50 17.68
N PRO A 531 59.70 25.66 16.69
CA PRO A 531 61.06 25.77 16.17
C PRO A 531 61.15 25.68 14.64
N ASN A 532 61.98 26.55 14.05
CA ASN A 532 62.56 26.43 12.70
C ASN A 532 61.67 26.62 11.45
N ASN A 533 60.91 27.72 11.30
CA ASN A 533 60.69 28.31 9.97
C ASN A 533 60.18 29.76 10.04
N ASP A 534 60.66 30.58 9.10
CA ASP A 534 60.38 32.02 8.92
C ASP A 534 58.90 32.34 8.66
N LEU A 535 58.05 32.25 9.69
CA LEU A 535 56.71 32.87 9.67
C LEU A 535 56.72 34.10 10.58
N THR A 536 56.72 35.27 9.96
CA THR A 536 56.46 36.55 10.63
C THR A 536 55.10 36.49 11.35
N PRO A 537 54.99 36.93 12.62
CA PRO A 537 53.73 36.87 13.36
C PRO A 537 52.65 37.70 12.65
N GLY A 538 51.59 37.03 12.19
CA GLY A 538 50.40 37.69 11.67
C GLY A 538 49.57 38.24 12.83
N ILE A 539 49.34 39.56 12.84
CA ILE A 539 48.44 40.22 13.79
C ILE A 539 47.00 39.82 13.43
N ILE A 540 46.37 38.96 14.22
CA ILE A 540 44.91 38.76 14.17
C ILE A 540 44.29 39.79 15.11
N ASN A 541 43.93 40.95 14.56
CA ASN A 541 43.17 41.98 15.26
C ASN A 541 41.67 41.76 15.01
N SER A 542 40.93 41.29 16.00
CA SER A 542 39.47 41.44 16.03
C SER A 542 38.95 41.37 17.48
N TYR A 543 38.36 42.47 17.93
CA TYR A 543 37.48 42.71 19.09
C TYR A 543 37.19 41.53 20.03
N PHE A 544 37.70 41.61 21.27
CA PHE A 544 37.29 40.77 22.39
C PHE A 544 36.12 41.42 23.15
N GLN A 545 34.97 40.74 23.20
CA GLN A 545 33.95 40.92 24.24
C GLN A 545 33.99 39.68 25.14
N PRO A 546 33.73 39.79 26.46
CA PRO A 546 33.67 38.64 27.35
C PRO A 546 32.40 37.83 27.01
N THR A 547 32.49 36.96 26.01
CA THR A 547 31.40 36.08 25.65
C THR A 547 31.44 34.81 26.49
N TYR A 548 30.33 34.51 27.15
CA TYR A 548 30.03 33.21 27.75
C TYR A 548 29.96 32.17 26.62
N ASN A 549 31.11 31.71 26.15
CA ASN A 549 31.20 30.81 24.99
C ASN A 549 31.02 29.36 25.44
N VAL A 550 29.79 28.85 25.27
CA VAL A 550 29.51 27.42 25.19
C VAL A 550 30.05 26.94 23.83
N HIS A 551 30.97 25.97 23.82
CA HIS A 551 31.35 25.32 22.57
C HIS A 551 30.21 24.38 22.14
N ILE A 552 29.65 24.61 20.95
CA ILE A 552 28.60 23.76 20.38
C ILE A 552 29.20 23.10 19.13
N PRO A 553 29.06 21.77 18.98
CA PRO A 553 29.65 21.03 17.87
C PRO A 553 29.16 21.58 16.52
N SER A 554 30.10 21.74 15.60
CA SER A 554 29.88 21.96 14.17
C SER A 554 29.53 20.63 13.47
N LEU A 555 29.01 20.67 12.24
CA LEU A 555 28.78 19.45 11.44
C LEU A 555 30.05 18.59 11.27
N GLY A 556 31.24 19.20 11.33
CA GLY A 556 32.53 18.50 11.30
C GLY A 556 32.87 17.70 12.56
N ASP A 557 32.11 17.90 13.65
CA ASP A 557 32.25 17.18 14.93
C ASP A 557 31.35 15.93 14.99
N PHE A 558 30.63 15.61 13.91
CA PHE A 558 29.76 14.42 13.81
C PHE A 558 30.32 13.43 12.77
N GLU A 559 30.60 12.21 13.21
CA GLU A 559 31.01 11.09 12.33
C GLU A 559 29.83 10.13 12.15
N VAL A 560 29.39 9.88 10.91
CA VAL A 560 28.48 8.79 10.57
C VAL A 560 29.30 7.55 10.28
N LEU A 561 29.43 6.66 11.26
CA LEU A 561 30.18 5.41 11.11
C LEU A 561 29.59 4.55 9.98
N GLY A 562 30.31 4.46 8.85
CA GLY A 562 29.94 3.67 7.67
C GLY A 562 29.54 4.47 6.42
N SER A 563 29.56 5.81 6.48
CA SER A 563 29.37 6.71 5.31
C SER A 563 30.66 7.49 5.02
N GLU A 564 30.99 7.71 3.74
CA GLU A 564 32.14 8.54 3.33
C GLU A 564 31.81 10.05 3.26
N ASP A 565 30.53 10.43 3.32
CA ASP A 565 30.09 11.83 3.27
C ASP A 565 28.92 12.10 4.23
N VAL A 566 29.07 13.14 5.06
CA VAL A 566 28.09 13.59 6.07
C VAL A 566 27.13 14.65 5.50
N SER A 567 27.49 15.28 4.39
CA SER A 567 26.81 16.50 3.89
C SER A 567 25.42 16.29 3.31
N ASP A 568 25.09 15.08 2.87
CA ASP A 568 23.91 14.85 2.02
C ASP A 568 22.74 14.16 2.73
N ALA A 569 22.90 13.74 3.98
CA ALA A 569 21.96 12.81 4.64
C ALA A 569 21.46 13.23 6.02
N VAL A 570 21.80 14.41 6.56
CA VAL A 570 21.46 14.78 7.95
C VAL A 570 20.81 16.15 8.02
N GLU A 571 19.51 16.20 8.34
CA GLU A 571 18.82 17.43 8.75
C GLU A 571 18.77 17.50 10.28
N ILE A 572 19.34 18.55 10.87
CA ILE A 572 19.31 18.76 12.32
C ILE A 572 18.26 19.83 12.63
N THR A 573 17.29 19.50 13.48
CA THR A 573 16.27 20.43 13.98
C THR A 573 16.45 20.63 15.48
N LEU A 574 16.56 21.89 15.90
CA LEU A 574 16.65 22.27 17.30
C LEU A 574 15.29 22.85 17.73
N GLN A 575 14.73 22.34 18.83
CA GLN A 575 13.48 22.86 19.39
C GLN A 575 13.71 23.48 20.77
N ILE A 576 13.22 24.71 20.95
CA ILE A 576 13.14 25.38 22.26
C ILE A 576 11.72 25.25 22.76
N THR A 577 11.52 24.29 23.65
CA THR A 577 10.21 23.77 24.05
C THR A 577 9.35 24.86 24.71
N GLU A 578 9.96 25.71 25.53
CA GLU A 578 9.31 26.76 26.32
C GLU A 578 8.84 27.94 25.46
N LEU A 579 9.42 28.11 24.27
CA LEU A 579 9.05 29.15 23.31
C LEU A 579 8.16 28.62 22.16
N GLY A 580 7.94 27.31 22.07
CA GLY A 580 7.23 26.68 20.96
C GLY A 580 7.91 26.88 19.61
N TRP A 581 9.22 27.09 19.61
CA TRP A 581 10.01 27.48 18.43
C TRP A 581 10.86 26.31 17.92
N SER A 582 10.91 26.14 16.60
CA SER A 582 11.72 25.12 15.93
C SER A 582 12.64 25.77 14.90
N TYR A 583 13.92 25.43 14.94
CA TYR A 583 14.94 25.95 14.03
C TYR A 583 15.55 24.83 13.19
N TYR A 584 15.61 25.04 11.88
CA TYR A 584 16.17 24.10 10.89
C TYR A 584 17.56 24.56 10.46
N LEU A 585 18.49 23.62 10.34
CA LEU A 585 19.84 23.90 9.85
C LEU A 585 20.03 23.34 8.45
N SER A 586 20.59 24.17 7.55
CA SER A 586 21.09 23.74 6.25
C SER A 586 22.60 23.51 6.31
N SER A 587 23.12 22.58 5.50
CA SER A 587 24.54 22.21 5.45
C SER A 587 25.48 23.42 5.33
N GLY A 588 26.50 23.50 6.18
CA GLY A 588 27.60 24.47 6.09
C GLY A 588 27.41 25.80 6.84
N SER A 589 26.55 25.85 7.86
CA SER A 589 26.31 27.05 8.67
C SER A 589 26.76 26.91 10.14
N ASP A 590 27.29 27.98 10.73
CA ASP A 590 27.69 28.04 12.14
C ASP A 590 26.45 28.19 13.04
N LEU A 591 26.04 27.06 13.63
CA LEU A 591 24.80 26.84 14.37
C LEU A 591 24.47 27.90 15.43
N TRP A 592 25.49 28.40 16.14
CA TRP A 592 25.35 29.33 17.26
C TRP A 592 25.12 30.78 16.82
N ILE A 593 25.86 31.24 15.80
CA ILE A 593 25.81 32.63 15.34
C ILE A 593 24.45 32.91 14.71
N ASP A 594 23.95 31.98 13.91
CA ASP A 594 22.69 32.14 13.17
C ASP A 594 21.48 32.07 14.12
N MET A 595 21.54 31.18 15.13
CA MET A 595 20.50 31.07 16.18
C MET A 595 20.45 32.32 17.07
N GLN A 596 21.60 32.81 17.54
CA GLN A 596 21.67 34.02 18.36
C GLN A 596 21.14 35.23 17.58
N GLN A 597 21.58 35.37 16.33
CA GLN A 597 21.16 36.48 15.48
C GLN A 597 19.65 36.44 15.22
N LYS A 598 19.05 35.28 14.92
CA LYS A 598 17.59 35.19 14.68
C LYS A 598 16.74 35.32 15.95
N LEU A 599 17.17 34.79 17.09
CA LEU A 599 16.49 35.02 18.38
C LEU A 599 16.41 36.51 18.72
N GLU A 600 17.53 37.22 18.52
CA GLU A 600 17.59 38.67 18.74
C GLU A 600 16.78 39.45 17.70
N THR A 601 16.84 39.08 16.42
CA THR A 601 16.26 39.87 15.32
C THR A 601 14.77 39.60 15.12
N GLU A 602 14.32 38.36 15.22
CA GLU A 602 12.94 37.95 14.90
C GLU A 602 12.04 37.91 16.14
N HIS A 603 12.62 37.62 17.31
CA HIS A 603 11.87 37.44 18.55
C HIS A 603 12.22 38.49 19.62
N GLY A 604 13.29 39.27 19.44
CA GLY A 604 13.70 40.32 20.39
C GLY A 604 14.18 39.76 21.73
N ILE A 605 14.56 38.48 21.79
CA ILE A 605 15.00 37.81 23.01
C ILE A 605 16.53 37.65 22.95
N PRO A 606 17.29 38.36 23.80
CA PRO A 606 18.72 38.13 23.91
C PRO A 606 19.00 36.79 24.59
N LEU A 607 19.96 36.04 24.04
CA LEU A 607 20.28 34.66 24.43
C LEU A 607 20.61 34.51 25.93
N SER A 608 21.13 35.57 26.55
CA SER A 608 21.40 35.62 27.99
C SER A 608 20.18 35.34 28.87
N VAL A 609 18.97 35.61 28.38
CA VAL A 609 17.71 35.39 29.11
C VAL A 609 17.34 33.90 29.17
N LEU A 610 17.63 33.14 28.11
CA LEU A 610 17.38 31.69 28.05
C LEU A 610 18.33 30.90 28.98
N ALA A 611 19.50 31.48 29.27
CA ALA A 611 20.50 30.90 30.16
C ALA A 611 20.18 31.08 31.66
N GLU A 612 19.34 32.04 32.04
CA GLU A 612 18.95 32.31 33.43
C GLU A 612 17.74 31.46 33.88
N ASP A 613 16.82 31.15 32.96
CA ASP A 613 15.55 30.47 33.26
C ASP A 613 15.59 28.93 33.10
N GLY A 614 16.74 28.35 32.73
CA GLY A 614 16.92 26.90 32.66
C GLY A 614 16.14 26.22 31.52
N CYS A 615 16.13 26.82 30.33
CA CYS A 615 15.40 26.29 29.18
C CYS A 615 15.89 24.88 28.76
N THR A 616 14.96 24.07 28.27
CA THR A 616 15.21 22.70 27.83
C THR A 616 15.28 22.62 26.31
N LEU A 617 16.44 22.22 25.81
CA LEU A 617 16.67 22.03 24.37
C LEU A 617 16.41 20.59 23.98
N THR A 618 15.58 20.39 22.95
CA THR A 618 15.40 19.07 22.34
C THR A 618 16.08 19.05 20.97
N LEU A 619 17.01 18.12 20.78
CA LEU A 619 17.71 17.92 19.52
C LEU A 619 17.06 16.76 18.76
N SER A 620 16.62 17.04 17.54
CA SER A 620 16.11 16.03 16.61
C SER A 620 17.04 15.95 15.39
N VAL A 621 17.46 14.73 15.04
CA VAL A 621 18.30 14.46 13.88
C VAL A 621 17.50 13.62 12.90
N ALA A 622 17.22 14.16 11.73
CA ALA A 622 16.57 13.44 10.64
C ALA A 622 17.63 12.90 9.68
N ILE A 623 17.60 11.59 9.42
CA ILE A 623 18.42 10.94 8.40
C ILE A 623 17.50 10.35 7.34
N GLU A 624 17.61 10.86 6.12
CA GLU A 624 16.69 10.58 5.01
C GLU A 624 15.21 10.77 5.41
N ASN A 625 14.50 9.68 5.74
CA ASN A 625 13.08 9.64 6.10
C ASN A 625 12.81 9.27 7.58
N TYR A 626 13.86 9.23 8.42
CA TYR A 626 13.76 8.81 9.82
C TYR A 626 14.10 9.95 10.77
N VAL A 627 13.30 10.17 11.82
CA VAL A 627 13.57 11.19 12.85
C VAL A 627 14.07 10.50 14.13
N MET A 628 15.31 10.77 14.50
CA MET A 628 15.89 10.36 15.78
C MET A 628 15.82 11.52 16.77
N THR A 629 15.25 11.30 17.95
CA THR A 629 15.21 12.33 19.01
C THR A 629 16.13 11.94 20.16
N ALA A 630 16.91 12.91 20.62
CA ALA A 630 17.69 12.79 21.85
C ALA A 630 16.83 13.19 23.07
N PRO A 631 17.14 12.70 24.28
CA PRO A 631 16.57 13.24 25.52
C PRO A 631 16.80 14.75 25.63
N ALA A 632 15.85 15.46 26.25
CA ALA A 632 15.90 16.91 26.43
C ALA A 632 17.11 17.31 27.31
N ILE A 633 17.88 18.32 26.86
CA ILE A 633 19.09 18.82 27.53
C ILE A 633 18.72 20.08 28.32
N GLU A 634 18.92 20.08 29.64
CA GLU A 634 18.79 21.27 30.48
C GLU A 634 20.06 22.14 30.41
N PHE A 635 19.91 23.44 30.18
CA PHE A 635 21.02 24.41 30.23
C PHE A 635 21.44 24.66 31.68
N ASN A 636 22.71 24.40 32.04
CA ASN A 636 23.25 24.78 33.36
C ASN A 636 24.60 25.50 33.21
N THR A 637 24.57 26.83 33.25
CA THR A 637 25.71 27.70 32.88
C THR A 637 26.73 27.95 33.99
N MET A 638 26.52 27.45 35.22
CA MET A 638 27.40 27.78 36.36
C MET A 638 28.40 26.71 36.79
N ARG A 639 28.48 25.58 36.10
CA ARG A 639 29.63 24.68 36.19
C ARG A 639 29.93 24.20 34.79
N GLY A 640 31.16 24.37 34.30
CA GLY A 640 31.58 23.83 33.02
C GLY A 640 31.20 22.34 32.95
N SER A 641 30.13 22.04 32.24
CA SER A 641 29.49 20.73 32.29
C SER A 641 29.57 20.11 30.91
N ILE A 642 30.43 19.11 30.83
CA ILE A 642 30.27 17.83 30.11
C ILE A 642 28.94 17.77 29.35
N MET A 643 28.99 17.80 28.00
CA MET A 643 27.87 17.26 27.22
C MET A 643 27.81 15.76 27.49
N PRO A 644 26.67 15.19 27.92
CA PRO A 644 26.53 13.75 28.02
C PRO A 644 26.65 13.11 26.63
N ILE A 645 27.12 11.87 26.56
CA ILE A 645 26.93 11.03 25.38
C ILE A 645 25.41 10.96 25.14
N LEU A 646 24.94 11.50 24.01
CA LEU A 646 23.53 11.49 23.67
C LEU A 646 23.21 10.15 22.98
N ASP A 647 22.49 9.30 23.70
CA ASP A 647 21.90 8.09 23.12
C ASP A 647 20.61 8.51 22.39
N PHE A 648 20.61 8.36 21.06
CA PHE A 648 19.44 8.62 20.23
C PHE A 648 18.51 7.41 20.27
N THR A 649 17.23 7.65 20.53
CA THR A 649 16.22 6.60 20.47
C THR A 649 15.47 6.74 19.15
N TYR A 650 15.30 5.62 18.45
CA TYR A 650 14.49 5.58 17.24
C TYR A 650 13.05 5.99 17.56
N VAL A 651 12.51 6.95 16.82
CA VAL A 651 11.09 7.30 16.86
C VAL A 651 10.55 7.15 15.44
N PRO A 652 9.64 6.19 15.18
CA PRO A 652 9.07 5.95 13.86
C PRO A 652 8.22 7.10 13.34
#